data_AF-D3DJ29-F1
#
_entry.id   AF-D3DJ29-F1
#
_cell.length_a   1.000
_cell.length_b   1.000
_cell.length_c   1.000
_cell.angle_alpha   90.00
_cell.angle_beta   90.00
_cell.angle_gamma   90.00
#
_symmetry.space_group_name_H-M   'P 1'
#
loop_
_entity.id
_entity.type
_entity.pdbx_description
1 polymer ?
#
loop_
_entity_poly.entity_id
_entity_poly.type
_entity_poly.pdbx_seq_one_letter_code
_entity_poly.pdbx_strand_id
1 'polypeptide(L)'
;MLRRRLLPLALAALAYSCGGGSGDSGSTTSPKALKPMQTCDFTVNTTNDTVDANPGDGTCADASNNCSLRAAIMEANALGGTKVICLGTNQTYTLSIDTAAGDDNTAAEDDLDINTNNNNANITIEGNGSTVQRDPSLTCNLDYTEQVGEFRIFHVLSGGSLTLKDLTVRNGCADGLSGGGIYNDTNGTLTITNSTISGNSSVGDGGGISNIGTLDIQNSIISNNSAGRDGGGIFSSGIFTSIFVNIVNSTISNNSADSDGGGIYNYTNSYMTIIGSTISNNSAGFDGGGIVNGGTLTIQNSTIAGNSSVGDGGGIENWTGTVNASFVTIANNTANNQGGGIYNLDTFNIKNSIVANNTVGGSPQNCYIDAGSTFTPSGVNFANDNTCTGFTQVTSAQLNLQPLGNYGGPTQTIALGTGSVAIDAVTDCTDLSSNPVNTDQRGVSRPQGTQCDAGAYEYNGPPPTTYTLSISPTPTNGNVTSSPGGINCGSSGSTCSDNFTSGTNVQLTATPDSGYTFAGWGGDCSSCGTNTTCNITMNANKTCSANFTATSGGGGAETPPNLSNITSPEFGNRDMVDFKNVALLTRKGPAIIRIESQNVIFISGIRINELTGALQQQNFILDLNAGERPCGAQQFNLSGYCTVGIIFEPKSEGKKEAFLEVYYNTPNPVRIYITGTGVSQQSQPQPQPSPQPPGAGGGGSSGGSGSSAGTGGGGGGCSMSSGGSPLNALAWLMLPGAALLRRLRRS
;
A
#
# COMPACT_ATOMS: atom_id res chain seq x y z
N MET A 1 -26.70 17.59 57.62
CA MET A 1 -27.67 16.49 57.46
C MET A 1 -27.84 16.21 55.98
N LEU A 2 -27.70 14.92 55.61
CA LEU A 2 -28.18 14.17 54.43
C LEU A 2 -28.51 14.95 53.13
N ARG A 3 -28.18 14.51 51.91
CA ARG A 3 -27.51 13.30 51.39
C ARG A 3 -27.28 13.60 49.89
N ARG A 4 -26.04 13.45 49.41
CA ARG A 4 -25.75 13.32 47.97
C ARG A 4 -26.35 12.02 47.45
N ARG A 5 -27.12 12.07 46.36
CA ARG A 5 -27.45 10.91 45.53
C ARG A 5 -26.54 10.93 44.30
N LEU A 6 -25.47 10.16 44.38
CA LEU A 6 -24.83 9.54 43.23
C LEU A 6 -25.60 8.24 42.96
N LEU A 7 -26.01 8.01 41.72
CA LEU A 7 -26.26 6.66 41.23
C LEU A 7 -25.55 6.48 39.86
N PRO A 8 -24.77 5.40 39.68
CA PRO A 8 -23.99 5.09 38.49
C PRO A 8 -24.67 4.01 37.62
N LEU A 9 -24.30 3.93 36.34
CA LEU A 9 -24.50 2.78 35.44
C LEU A 9 -23.44 2.85 34.33
N ALA A 10 -22.78 1.79 33.88
CA ALA A 10 -22.51 0.46 34.41
C ALA A 10 -21.34 -0.08 33.57
N LEU A 11 -20.21 -0.40 34.22
CA LEU A 11 -19.11 -1.14 33.62
C LEU A 11 -19.36 -2.62 33.92
N ALA A 12 -19.59 -3.44 32.89
CA ALA A 12 -19.80 -4.87 33.07
C ALA A 12 -18.44 -5.57 33.28
N ALA A 13 -18.17 -5.96 34.52
CA ALA A 13 -17.21 -7.02 34.85
C ALA A 13 -18.02 -8.27 35.23
N LEU A 14 -17.77 -9.39 34.55
CA LEU A 14 -18.19 -10.71 35.00
C LEU A 14 -16.96 -11.49 35.46
N ALA A 15 -17.02 -12.01 36.69
CA ALA A 15 -16.07 -12.96 37.25
C ALA A 15 -16.79 -14.26 37.64
N TYR A 16 -16.21 -15.40 37.31
CA TYR A 16 -16.41 -16.75 37.86
C TYR A 16 -15.27 -17.61 37.29
N SER A 17 -14.53 -18.51 37.96
CA SER A 17 -14.26 -18.87 39.36
C SER A 17 -13.00 -19.76 39.35
N CYS A 18 -12.26 -19.83 40.47
CA CYS A 18 -11.03 -20.61 40.64
C CYS A 18 -11.20 -22.15 40.51
N GLY A 19 -10.21 -22.79 39.89
CA GLY A 19 -9.81 -24.19 40.08
C GLY A 19 -8.34 -24.34 39.67
N GLY A 20 -7.44 -24.58 40.63
CA GLY A 20 -6.00 -24.62 40.41
C GLY A 20 -5.46 -25.98 39.96
N GLY A 21 -4.38 -25.96 39.18
CA GLY A 21 -3.58 -27.13 38.78
C GLY A 21 -2.47 -26.78 37.79
N SER A 22 -1.26 -26.61 38.32
CA SER A 22 0.09 -26.50 37.71
C SER A 22 0.33 -26.93 36.24
N GLY A 23 1.14 -26.12 35.52
CA GLY A 23 2.05 -26.64 34.48
C GLY A 23 2.25 -25.78 33.23
N ASP A 24 3.30 -24.95 33.26
CA ASP A 24 4.21 -24.60 32.15
C ASP A 24 3.74 -23.86 30.87
N SER A 25 4.69 -23.05 30.42
CA SER A 25 4.83 -22.09 29.33
C SER A 25 4.29 -22.45 27.93
N GLY A 26 3.74 -21.45 27.24
CA GLY A 26 3.46 -21.53 25.81
C GLY A 26 2.40 -20.54 25.35
N SER A 27 2.82 -19.35 24.95
CA SER A 27 1.99 -18.32 24.31
C SER A 27 1.30 -18.89 23.06
N THR A 28 0.03 -19.24 23.19
CA THR A 28 -0.86 -19.55 22.07
C THR A 28 -1.31 -18.24 21.44
N THR A 29 -0.60 -17.77 20.42
CA THR A 29 -1.20 -16.82 19.49
C THR A 29 -2.31 -17.57 18.76
N SER A 30 -3.56 -17.24 19.07
CA SER A 30 -4.72 -17.62 18.26
C SER A 30 -4.40 -17.45 16.78
N PRO A 31 -4.80 -18.38 15.89
CA PRO A 31 -4.65 -18.16 14.47
C PRO A 31 -5.29 -16.82 14.12
N LYS A 32 -4.52 -15.94 13.48
CA LYS A 32 -5.04 -14.78 12.77
C LYS A 32 -6.13 -15.36 11.86
N ALA A 33 -7.38 -15.14 12.23
CA ALA A 33 -8.50 -15.55 11.41
C ALA A 33 -8.19 -15.07 9.99
N LEU A 34 -8.32 -15.94 9.00
CA LEU A 34 -8.54 -15.49 7.62
C LEU A 34 -9.57 -14.36 7.74
N LYS A 35 -9.21 -13.14 7.31
CA LYS A 35 -10.16 -12.03 7.26
C LYS A 35 -11.39 -12.65 6.61
N PRO A 36 -12.54 -12.73 7.30
CA PRO A 36 -13.74 -13.29 6.68
C PRO A 36 -13.87 -12.60 5.34
N MET A 37 -14.04 -13.35 4.24
CA MET A 37 -14.48 -12.74 3.00
C MET A 37 -15.74 -11.97 3.37
N GLN A 38 -15.62 -10.65 3.47
CA GLN A 38 -16.73 -9.82 3.88
C GLN A 38 -17.75 -9.98 2.76
N THR A 39 -18.91 -10.55 3.09
CA THR A 39 -19.96 -10.80 2.11
C THR A 39 -20.41 -9.46 1.56
N CYS A 40 -20.22 -9.24 0.26
CA CYS A 40 -20.68 -8.04 -0.42
C CYS A 40 -22.21 -8.02 -0.40
N ASP A 41 -22.80 -6.94 0.10
CA ASP A 41 -24.23 -6.71 -0.06
C ASP A 41 -24.53 -6.32 -1.51
N PHE A 42 -23.65 -5.52 -2.12
CA PHE A 42 -23.71 -5.14 -3.53
C PHE A 42 -22.37 -5.39 -4.22
N THR A 43 -22.43 -6.04 -5.39
CA THR A 43 -21.27 -6.22 -6.26
C THR A 43 -21.44 -5.33 -7.49
N VAL A 44 -20.58 -4.33 -7.63
CA VAL A 44 -20.61 -3.42 -8.77
C VAL A 44 -20.10 -4.15 -10.02
N ASN A 45 -20.91 -4.19 -11.08
CA ASN A 45 -20.63 -4.96 -12.30
C ASN A 45 -20.44 -4.09 -13.56
N THR A 46 -20.63 -2.77 -13.45
CA THR A 46 -20.34 -1.81 -14.52
C THR A 46 -19.54 -0.62 -14.00
N THR A 47 -18.69 -0.06 -14.85
CA THR A 47 -17.93 1.17 -14.58
C THR A 47 -18.67 2.44 -15.03
N ASN A 48 -19.81 2.27 -15.72
CA ASN A 48 -20.63 3.39 -16.15
C ASN A 48 -21.25 4.08 -14.93
N ASP A 49 -21.36 5.40 -15.00
CA ASP A 49 -22.13 6.17 -14.03
C ASP A 49 -23.61 6.15 -14.40
N THR A 50 -24.40 5.37 -13.67
CA THR A 50 -25.85 5.22 -13.87
C THR A 50 -26.56 5.19 -12.53
N VAL A 51 -27.78 5.72 -12.48
CA VAL A 51 -28.60 5.72 -11.27
C VAL A 51 -29.33 4.40 -11.07
N ASP A 52 -29.63 4.06 -9.82
CA ASP A 52 -30.51 2.94 -9.50
C ASP A 52 -31.95 3.26 -9.96
N ALA A 53 -32.61 2.28 -10.58
CA ALA A 53 -33.97 2.45 -11.09
C ALA A 53 -35.02 2.46 -9.97
N ASN A 54 -34.80 1.73 -8.87
CA ASN A 54 -35.73 1.61 -7.75
C ASN A 54 -35.00 1.52 -6.39
N PRO A 55 -34.42 2.63 -5.89
CA PRO A 55 -33.73 2.63 -4.61
C PRO A 55 -34.56 2.06 -3.44
N GLY A 56 -34.00 1.09 -2.73
CA GLY A 56 -34.57 0.46 -1.53
C GLY A 56 -35.31 -0.85 -1.79
N ASP A 57 -35.25 -1.41 -3.00
CA ASP A 57 -35.92 -2.67 -3.36
C ASP A 57 -35.09 -3.94 -3.04
N GLY A 58 -33.85 -3.77 -2.56
CA GLY A 58 -32.89 -4.81 -2.25
C GLY A 58 -31.94 -5.15 -3.40
N THR A 59 -32.07 -4.52 -4.56
CA THR A 59 -31.37 -4.85 -5.79
C THR A 59 -30.69 -3.63 -6.39
N CYS A 60 -29.36 -3.60 -6.34
CA CYS A 60 -28.61 -2.59 -7.10
C CYS A 60 -28.77 -2.83 -8.61
N ALA A 61 -29.58 -2.01 -9.28
CA ALA A 61 -29.84 -2.15 -10.71
C ALA A 61 -30.32 -0.85 -11.38
N ASP A 62 -29.62 -0.44 -12.43
CA ASP A 62 -30.08 0.57 -13.38
C ASP A 62 -31.17 0.02 -14.32
N ALA A 63 -31.70 0.88 -15.20
CA ALA A 63 -32.74 0.50 -16.17
C ALA A 63 -32.31 -0.61 -17.16
N SER A 64 -31.00 -0.87 -17.29
CA SER A 64 -30.42 -1.94 -18.10
C SER A 64 -29.95 -3.14 -17.25
N ASN A 65 -30.34 -3.18 -15.96
CA ASN A 65 -30.02 -4.22 -15.00
C ASN A 65 -28.51 -4.36 -14.71
N ASN A 66 -27.77 -3.25 -14.79
CA ASN A 66 -26.38 -3.16 -14.32
C ASN A 66 -26.32 -2.48 -12.95
N CYS A 67 -25.37 -2.90 -12.11
CA CYS A 67 -25.08 -2.28 -10.83
C CYS A 67 -23.83 -1.41 -10.98
N SER A 68 -24.02 -0.10 -11.06
CA SER A 68 -22.94 0.90 -11.00
C SER A 68 -22.56 1.19 -9.54
N LEU A 69 -21.48 1.95 -9.32
CA LEU A 69 -21.14 2.44 -7.97
C LEU A 69 -22.24 3.37 -7.43
N ARG A 70 -22.71 4.30 -8.25
CA ARG A 70 -23.78 5.23 -7.89
C ARG A 70 -25.06 4.50 -7.49
N ALA A 71 -25.50 3.55 -8.32
CA ALA A 71 -26.65 2.71 -8.03
C ALA A 71 -26.49 1.94 -6.71
N ALA A 72 -25.32 1.36 -6.46
CA ALA A 72 -25.05 0.62 -5.22
C ALA A 72 -25.12 1.51 -3.97
N ILE A 73 -24.66 2.76 -4.08
CA ILE A 73 -24.73 3.74 -2.98
C ILE A 73 -26.18 4.20 -2.76
N MET A 74 -26.93 4.49 -3.83
CA MET A 74 -28.35 4.83 -3.75
C MET A 74 -29.13 3.72 -3.03
N GLU A 75 -28.88 2.46 -3.41
CA GLU A 75 -29.52 1.30 -2.81
C GLU A 75 -29.12 1.12 -1.33
N ALA A 76 -27.83 1.27 -1.01
CA ALA A 76 -27.33 1.19 0.36
C ALA A 76 -27.92 2.28 1.28
N ASN A 77 -28.02 3.52 0.79
CA ASN A 77 -28.63 4.64 1.49
C ASN A 77 -30.12 4.36 1.79
N ALA A 78 -30.86 3.82 0.82
CA ALA A 78 -32.30 3.55 0.95
C ALA A 78 -32.63 2.39 1.91
N LEU A 79 -31.82 1.33 1.93
CA LEU A 79 -32.08 0.15 2.79
C LEU A 79 -31.66 0.34 4.25
N GLY A 80 -30.70 1.22 4.54
CA GLY A 80 -30.10 1.35 5.87
C GLY A 80 -29.32 0.11 6.33
N GLY A 81 -28.94 0.08 7.61
CA GLY A 81 -28.00 -0.90 8.18
C GLY A 81 -26.58 -0.81 7.60
N THR A 82 -25.63 -1.55 8.16
CA THR A 82 -24.28 -1.62 7.58
C THR A 82 -24.33 -2.32 6.23
N LYS A 83 -23.69 -1.72 5.21
CA LYS A 83 -23.65 -2.22 3.83
C LYS A 83 -22.22 -2.27 3.31
N VAL A 84 -21.92 -3.28 2.52
CA VAL A 84 -20.63 -3.53 1.91
C VAL A 84 -20.79 -3.54 0.40
N ILE A 85 -20.17 -2.56 -0.25
CA ILE A 85 -20.12 -2.41 -1.71
C ILE A 85 -18.75 -2.90 -2.17
N CYS A 86 -18.74 -3.89 -3.05
CA CYS A 86 -17.51 -4.44 -3.62
C CYS A 86 -17.32 -3.96 -5.05
N LEU A 87 -16.20 -3.30 -5.30
CA LEU A 87 -15.77 -2.92 -6.63
C LEU A 87 -15.07 -4.11 -7.32
N GLY A 88 -15.08 -4.09 -8.65
CA GLY A 88 -14.20 -4.95 -9.46
C GLY A 88 -12.73 -4.68 -9.14
N THR A 89 -11.84 -5.56 -9.56
CA THR A 89 -10.41 -5.41 -9.28
C THR A 89 -9.75 -4.45 -10.28
N ASN A 90 -9.03 -3.45 -9.78
CA ASN A 90 -8.27 -2.48 -10.59
C ASN A 90 -9.10 -1.78 -11.69
N GLN A 91 -10.38 -1.56 -11.45
CA GLN A 91 -11.27 -0.86 -12.38
C GLN A 91 -11.19 0.66 -12.17
N THR A 92 -11.65 1.43 -13.16
CA THR A 92 -11.86 2.87 -13.02
C THR A 92 -13.33 3.19 -13.18
N TYR A 93 -13.94 3.71 -12.13
CA TYR A 93 -15.32 4.18 -12.07
C TYR A 93 -15.30 5.69 -12.29
N THR A 94 -15.85 6.13 -13.40
CA THR A 94 -15.83 7.53 -13.83
C THR A 94 -17.20 8.14 -13.64
N LEU A 95 -17.33 9.07 -12.71
CA LEU A 95 -18.56 9.81 -12.41
C LEU A 95 -18.72 10.96 -13.39
N SER A 96 -19.89 11.06 -14.01
CA SER A 96 -20.18 12.03 -15.07
C SER A 96 -21.58 12.63 -15.00
N ILE A 97 -22.45 12.13 -14.13
CA ILE A 97 -23.80 12.67 -13.95
C ILE A 97 -23.70 13.93 -13.09
N ASP A 98 -24.04 15.06 -13.68
CA ASP A 98 -24.34 16.34 -13.04
C ASP A 98 -25.24 17.08 -14.04
N THR A 99 -26.51 17.32 -13.69
CA THR A 99 -27.48 17.88 -14.64
C THR A 99 -27.83 19.34 -14.37
N ALA A 100 -27.42 19.88 -13.23
CA ALA A 100 -27.70 21.25 -12.81
C ALA A 100 -26.59 21.76 -11.88
N ALA A 101 -26.26 23.04 -11.99
CA ALA A 101 -25.30 23.68 -11.09
C ALA A 101 -25.84 23.70 -9.65
N GLY A 102 -24.94 23.50 -8.68
CA GLY A 102 -25.22 23.47 -7.25
C GLY A 102 -25.17 22.07 -6.67
N ASP A 103 -24.75 21.98 -5.40
CA ASP A 103 -24.79 20.76 -4.59
C ASP A 103 -26.24 20.35 -4.30
N ASP A 104 -26.62 19.13 -4.68
CA ASP A 104 -27.79 18.48 -4.10
C ASP A 104 -27.40 17.68 -2.84
N ASN A 105 -28.29 16.87 -2.27
CA ASN A 105 -27.96 16.02 -1.09
C ASN A 105 -28.50 14.61 -1.32
N THR A 106 -28.45 14.18 -2.58
CA THR A 106 -28.87 12.91 -3.11
C THR A 106 -27.75 12.31 -3.95
N ALA A 107 -27.49 11.01 -3.78
CA ALA A 107 -26.45 10.33 -4.56
C ALA A 107 -26.81 10.16 -6.06
N ALA A 108 -27.93 10.73 -6.55
CA ALA A 108 -28.43 10.48 -7.90
C ALA A 108 -27.74 11.36 -8.95
N GLU A 109 -27.27 12.53 -8.56
CA GLU A 109 -26.54 13.48 -9.41
C GLU A 109 -25.21 13.83 -8.75
N ASP A 110 -24.43 14.72 -9.36
CA ASP A 110 -23.16 15.26 -8.85
C ASP A 110 -22.22 14.24 -8.14
N ASP A 111 -21.95 14.48 -6.86
CA ASP A 111 -21.10 13.69 -6.00
C ASP A 111 -21.81 12.41 -5.50
N LEU A 112 -21.10 11.61 -4.70
CA LEU A 112 -21.68 10.41 -4.09
C LEU A 112 -22.02 10.70 -2.63
N ASP A 113 -23.24 11.18 -2.40
CA ASP A 113 -23.77 11.42 -1.06
C ASP A 113 -23.96 10.14 -0.23
N ILE A 114 -23.49 10.18 1.02
CA ILE A 114 -23.62 9.11 2.01
C ILE A 114 -24.61 9.52 3.09
N ASN A 115 -25.86 9.07 2.96
CA ASN A 115 -26.96 9.42 3.84
C ASN A 115 -27.38 8.25 4.75
N THR A 116 -26.59 7.97 5.77
CA THR A 116 -26.80 6.81 6.67
C THR A 116 -27.34 7.18 8.07
N ASN A 117 -27.54 8.48 8.32
CA ASN A 117 -27.92 9.04 9.62
C ASN A 117 -29.29 8.53 10.15
N ASN A 118 -30.23 8.22 9.25
CA ASN A 118 -31.58 7.83 9.62
C ASN A 118 -31.67 6.39 10.16
N ASN A 119 -30.61 5.59 10.04
CA ASN A 119 -30.67 4.14 10.27
C ASN A 119 -29.46 3.56 11.04
N ASN A 120 -28.60 4.40 11.63
CA ASN A 120 -27.36 3.98 12.31
C ASN A 120 -26.52 3.02 11.42
N ALA A 121 -26.43 3.40 10.14
CA ALA A 121 -25.86 2.60 9.06
C ALA A 121 -24.41 3.01 8.77
N ASN A 122 -23.65 2.14 8.11
CA ASN A 122 -22.28 2.43 7.64
C ASN A 122 -22.09 1.82 6.26
N ILE A 123 -21.64 2.61 5.29
CA ILE A 123 -21.28 2.10 3.97
C ILE A 123 -19.77 1.82 3.95
N THR A 124 -19.40 0.57 3.67
CA THR A 124 -18.01 0.18 3.38
C THR A 124 -17.86 -0.05 1.89
N ILE A 125 -16.90 0.63 1.25
CA ILE A 125 -16.51 0.39 -0.13
C ILE A 125 -15.19 -0.38 -0.12
N GLU A 126 -15.24 -1.65 -0.54
CA GLU A 126 -14.08 -2.50 -0.77
C GLU A 126 -13.61 -2.31 -2.22
N GLY A 127 -12.52 -1.55 -2.37
CA GLY A 127 -12.05 -1.00 -3.62
C GLY A 127 -11.31 -1.97 -4.53
N ASN A 128 -10.65 -2.99 -3.97
CA ASN A 128 -9.85 -3.96 -4.73
C ASN A 128 -8.84 -3.32 -5.72
N GLY A 129 -8.18 -2.23 -5.31
CA GLY A 129 -7.23 -1.46 -6.11
C GLY A 129 -7.88 -0.53 -7.14
N SER A 130 -9.20 -0.39 -7.14
CA SER A 130 -9.92 0.44 -8.11
C SER A 130 -9.77 1.94 -7.87
N THR A 131 -10.09 2.71 -8.89
CA THR A 131 -10.22 4.16 -8.84
C THR A 131 -11.68 4.57 -8.95
N VAL A 132 -12.10 5.51 -8.10
CA VAL A 132 -13.28 6.36 -8.30
C VAL A 132 -12.79 7.77 -8.67
N GLN A 133 -13.27 8.29 -9.79
CA GLN A 133 -12.87 9.60 -10.27
C GLN A 133 -14.03 10.36 -10.90
N ARG A 134 -13.92 11.69 -10.89
CA ARG A 134 -14.72 12.55 -11.76
C ARG A 134 -14.24 12.42 -13.21
N ASP A 135 -15.18 12.51 -14.16
CA ASP A 135 -14.88 12.49 -15.59
C ASP A 135 -13.93 13.64 -15.97
N PRO A 136 -12.71 13.32 -16.46
CA PRO A 136 -11.73 14.35 -16.84
C PRO A 136 -12.17 15.21 -18.04
N SER A 137 -13.21 14.82 -18.78
CA SER A 137 -13.76 15.61 -19.88
C SER A 137 -14.67 16.75 -19.41
N LEU A 138 -15.14 16.70 -18.16
CA LEU A 138 -15.91 17.76 -17.55
C LEU A 138 -14.99 18.92 -17.14
N THR A 139 -15.40 20.15 -17.46
CA THR A 139 -14.65 21.38 -17.14
C THR A 139 -14.55 21.56 -15.62
N CYS A 140 -13.36 21.91 -15.12
CA CYS A 140 -13.15 22.30 -13.72
C CYS A 140 -12.54 23.70 -13.72
N ASN A 141 -13.36 24.70 -13.39
CA ASN A 141 -12.95 26.10 -13.31
C ASN A 141 -13.20 26.62 -11.89
N LEU A 142 -12.14 26.74 -11.10
CA LEU A 142 -12.22 27.16 -9.70
C LEU A 142 -12.33 28.70 -9.60
N ASP A 143 -13.43 29.27 -10.07
CA ASP A 143 -13.66 30.71 -10.12
C ASP A 143 -14.74 31.21 -9.13
N TYR A 144 -15.11 30.36 -8.16
CA TYR A 144 -16.14 30.57 -7.15
C TYR A 144 -17.57 30.59 -7.69
N THR A 145 -17.80 30.11 -8.91
CA THR A 145 -19.13 30.00 -9.51
C THR A 145 -19.39 28.59 -9.99
N GLU A 146 -19.97 27.78 -9.10
CA GLU A 146 -20.32 26.39 -9.39
C GLU A 146 -21.12 26.22 -10.69
N GLN A 147 -20.58 25.41 -11.60
CA GLN A 147 -21.18 25.07 -12.89
C GLN A 147 -21.38 23.56 -13.02
N VAL A 148 -22.21 23.18 -13.99
CA VAL A 148 -22.40 21.77 -14.36
C VAL A 148 -21.05 21.13 -14.69
N GLY A 149 -20.83 20.02 -14.04
CA GLY A 149 -19.63 19.22 -14.05
C GLY A 149 -18.76 19.47 -12.83
N GLU A 150 -18.91 20.52 -12.03
CA GLU A 150 -17.96 20.90 -10.97
C GLU A 150 -18.36 20.35 -9.60
N PHE A 151 -18.11 19.06 -9.39
CA PHE A 151 -18.43 18.38 -8.13
C PHE A 151 -17.24 17.63 -7.51
N ARG A 152 -17.33 17.41 -6.20
CA ARG A 152 -16.43 16.53 -5.43
C ARG A 152 -16.75 15.05 -5.67
N ILE A 153 -16.01 14.09 -5.12
CA ILE A 153 -16.32 12.66 -5.35
C ILE A 153 -17.30 12.11 -4.33
N PHE A 154 -17.10 12.42 -3.05
CA PHE A 154 -17.94 11.92 -1.97
C PHE A 154 -18.34 13.03 -1.02
N HIS A 155 -19.59 12.99 -0.57
CA HIS A 155 -20.07 13.81 0.53
C HIS A 155 -20.66 12.91 1.62
N VAL A 156 -19.97 12.86 2.75
CA VAL A 156 -20.50 12.22 3.96
C VAL A 156 -21.38 13.24 4.67
N LEU A 157 -22.69 13.16 4.39
CA LEU A 157 -23.70 14.04 4.97
C LEU A 157 -23.69 13.97 6.49
N SER A 158 -24.32 14.97 7.13
CA SER A 158 -24.37 15.04 8.59
C SER A 158 -24.89 13.75 9.24
N GLY A 159 -24.05 13.15 10.10
CA GLY A 159 -24.33 11.87 10.77
C GLY A 159 -24.15 10.61 9.90
N GLY A 160 -23.70 10.78 8.65
CA GLY A 160 -23.36 9.68 7.75
C GLY A 160 -22.06 8.97 8.16
N SER A 161 -21.87 7.73 7.69
CA SER A 161 -20.68 6.92 7.94
C SER A 161 -20.21 6.23 6.66
N LEU A 162 -18.96 6.51 6.29
CA LEU A 162 -18.27 5.96 5.12
C LEU A 162 -16.93 5.33 5.51
N THR A 163 -16.68 4.12 5.03
CA THR A 163 -15.39 3.45 5.10
C THR A 163 -14.87 3.14 3.69
N LEU A 164 -13.71 3.69 3.33
CA LEU A 164 -13.02 3.45 2.06
C LEU A 164 -11.83 2.52 2.28
N LYS A 165 -11.73 1.43 1.51
CA LYS A 165 -10.62 0.45 1.61
C LYS A 165 -10.06 0.10 0.25
N ASP A 166 -8.73 0.14 0.12
CA ASP A 166 -8.02 -0.32 -1.08
C ASP A 166 -8.53 0.36 -2.38
N LEU A 167 -8.79 1.68 -2.38
CA LEU A 167 -9.16 2.44 -3.59
C LEU A 167 -8.42 3.77 -3.73
N THR A 168 -8.53 4.37 -4.91
CA THR A 168 -8.11 5.75 -5.20
C THR A 168 -9.31 6.65 -5.45
N VAL A 169 -9.34 7.83 -4.82
CA VAL A 169 -10.29 8.92 -5.08
C VAL A 169 -9.53 10.08 -5.72
N ARG A 170 -9.93 10.47 -6.94
CA ARG A 170 -9.20 11.51 -7.68
C ARG A 170 -10.03 12.40 -8.58
N ASN A 171 -9.43 13.54 -8.93
CA ASN A 171 -9.93 14.53 -9.89
C ASN A 171 -11.25 15.19 -9.50
N GLY A 172 -11.69 15.08 -8.24
CA GLY A 172 -12.82 15.85 -7.75
C GLY A 172 -12.53 17.36 -7.81
N CYS A 173 -13.57 18.14 -8.06
CA CYS A 173 -13.49 19.58 -8.32
C CYS A 173 -14.64 20.29 -7.61
N ALA A 174 -14.42 20.82 -6.41
CA ALA A 174 -15.43 21.58 -5.68
C ALA A 174 -15.25 23.09 -5.95
N ASP A 175 -16.07 23.66 -6.84
CA ASP A 175 -16.15 25.12 -7.01
C ASP A 175 -17.33 25.67 -6.22
N GLY A 176 -17.12 26.77 -5.48
CA GLY A 176 -18.10 27.32 -4.53
C GLY A 176 -18.22 26.59 -3.17
N LEU A 177 -17.57 25.43 -2.99
CA LEU A 177 -17.71 24.56 -1.82
C LEU A 177 -16.34 24.13 -1.25
N SER A 178 -16.32 23.15 -0.34
CA SER A 178 -15.10 22.59 0.29
C SER A 178 -15.02 21.07 0.09
N GLY A 179 -13.84 20.48 0.25
CA GLY A 179 -13.65 19.04 0.12
C GLY A 179 -13.61 18.58 -1.33
N GLY A 180 -12.57 18.96 -2.07
CA GLY A 180 -12.48 18.69 -3.51
C GLY A 180 -12.60 17.20 -3.85
N GLY A 181 -11.99 16.33 -3.04
CA GLY A 181 -12.19 14.88 -3.14
C GLY A 181 -13.35 14.41 -2.29
N ILE A 182 -13.29 14.73 -0.99
CA ILE A 182 -14.26 14.28 0.01
C ILE A 182 -14.63 15.44 0.94
N TYR A 183 -15.92 15.61 1.19
CA TYR A 183 -16.43 16.43 2.28
C TYR A 183 -17.07 15.54 3.35
N ASN A 184 -16.57 15.61 4.59
CA ASN A 184 -17.16 14.92 5.74
C ASN A 184 -17.81 15.95 6.67
N ASP A 185 -19.14 16.02 6.62
CA ASP A 185 -19.91 17.03 7.30
C ASP A 185 -20.05 16.74 8.81
N THR A 186 -20.73 17.63 9.52
CA THR A 186 -20.92 17.63 10.97
C THR A 186 -21.50 16.30 11.47
N ASN A 187 -20.86 15.70 12.48
CA ASN A 187 -21.16 14.35 12.99
C ASN A 187 -20.99 13.20 11.98
N GLY A 188 -20.49 13.47 10.77
CA GLY A 188 -20.09 12.44 9.83
C GLY A 188 -18.89 11.63 10.33
N THR A 189 -18.78 10.38 9.90
CA THR A 189 -17.66 9.48 10.21
C THR A 189 -17.02 9.01 8.91
N LEU A 190 -15.75 9.34 8.73
CA LEU A 190 -14.97 8.92 7.56
C LEU A 190 -13.78 8.07 8.00
N THR A 191 -13.68 6.85 7.47
CA THR A 191 -12.53 5.97 7.64
C THR A 191 -11.90 5.67 6.29
N ILE A 192 -10.59 5.86 6.17
CA ILE A 192 -9.80 5.64 4.96
C ILE A 192 -8.68 4.67 5.30
N THR A 193 -8.63 3.51 4.64
CA THR A 193 -7.61 2.48 4.87
C THR A 193 -6.99 2.02 3.55
N ASN A 194 -5.66 1.92 3.51
CA ASN A 194 -4.92 1.46 2.32
C ASN A 194 -5.34 2.16 1.02
N SER A 195 -5.74 3.43 1.11
CA SER A 195 -6.37 4.14 0.01
C SER A 195 -5.57 5.39 -0.35
N THR A 196 -5.84 5.93 -1.52
CA THR A 196 -5.20 7.15 -2.03
C THR A 196 -6.23 8.22 -2.32
N ILE A 197 -6.08 9.43 -1.77
CA ILE A 197 -6.87 10.61 -2.14
C ILE A 197 -5.92 11.56 -2.85
N SER A 198 -6.10 11.75 -4.16
CA SER A 198 -5.11 12.49 -4.94
C SER A 198 -5.64 13.28 -6.11
N GLY A 199 -4.99 14.39 -6.45
CA GLY A 199 -5.36 15.15 -7.65
C GLY A 199 -6.72 15.82 -7.54
N ASN A 200 -7.22 16.06 -6.32
CA ASN A 200 -8.49 16.72 -6.09
C ASN A 200 -8.29 18.20 -5.78
N SER A 201 -9.26 19.02 -6.17
CA SER A 201 -9.17 20.46 -6.05
C SER A 201 -10.46 21.08 -5.49
N SER A 202 -10.29 22.10 -4.66
CA SER A 202 -11.37 22.88 -4.06
C SER A 202 -11.03 24.36 -4.15
N VAL A 203 -12.00 25.22 -4.45
CA VAL A 203 -11.81 26.68 -4.31
C VAL A 203 -11.84 27.11 -2.84
N GLY A 204 -12.53 26.34 -2.00
CA GLY A 204 -12.60 26.51 -0.56
C GLY A 204 -11.50 25.76 0.18
N ASP A 205 -11.87 25.14 1.30
CA ASP A 205 -10.96 24.41 2.17
C ASP A 205 -10.90 22.93 1.80
N GLY A 206 -9.80 22.26 2.16
CA GLY A 206 -9.69 20.80 2.01
C GLY A 206 -9.67 20.37 0.55
N GLY A 207 -8.57 20.58 -0.16
CA GLY A 207 -8.44 20.17 -1.56
C GLY A 207 -8.67 18.66 -1.74
N GLY A 208 -8.06 17.86 -0.86
CA GLY A 208 -8.33 16.43 -0.75
C GLY A 208 -9.55 16.15 0.09
N ILE A 209 -9.49 16.53 1.38
CA ILE A 209 -10.52 16.24 2.37
C ILE A 209 -10.85 17.51 3.16
N SER A 210 -12.13 17.88 3.22
CA SER A 210 -12.63 18.83 4.23
C SER A 210 -13.43 18.07 5.28
N ASN A 211 -13.08 18.24 6.55
CA ASN A 211 -13.59 17.44 7.66
C ASN A 211 -14.17 18.31 8.78
N ILE A 212 -15.46 18.16 9.04
CA ILE A 212 -16.20 18.74 10.17
C ILE A 212 -16.76 17.62 11.08
N GLY A 213 -16.52 16.36 10.72
CA GLY A 213 -16.84 15.16 11.50
C GLY A 213 -15.61 14.45 12.08
N THR A 214 -15.76 13.15 12.36
CA THR A 214 -14.66 12.26 12.78
C THR A 214 -13.93 11.70 11.57
N LEU A 215 -12.60 11.67 11.61
CA LEU A 215 -11.75 11.19 10.52
C LEU A 215 -10.69 10.21 11.03
N ASP A 216 -10.60 9.05 10.40
CA ASP A 216 -9.54 8.05 10.65
C ASP A 216 -8.87 7.63 9.35
N ILE A 217 -7.56 7.84 9.26
CA ILE A 217 -6.73 7.55 8.08
C ILE A 217 -5.62 6.59 8.48
N GLN A 218 -5.56 5.44 7.83
CA GLN A 218 -4.60 4.38 8.13
C GLN A 218 -3.93 3.87 6.86
N ASN A 219 -2.60 3.76 6.87
CA ASN A 219 -1.80 3.19 5.77
C ASN A 219 -2.16 3.80 4.40
N SER A 220 -2.46 5.10 4.36
CA SER A 220 -3.06 5.76 3.20
C SER A 220 -2.22 6.94 2.72
N ILE A 221 -2.51 7.41 1.51
CA ILE A 221 -1.77 8.49 0.86
C ILE A 221 -2.74 9.63 0.50
N ILE A 222 -2.46 10.83 0.99
CA ILE A 222 -3.17 12.06 0.61
C ILE A 222 -2.19 12.94 -0.16
N SER A 223 -2.33 13.06 -1.48
CA SER A 223 -1.29 13.70 -2.28
C SER A 223 -1.74 14.47 -3.51
N ASN A 224 -1.00 15.51 -3.90
CA ASN A 224 -1.29 16.28 -5.11
C ASN A 224 -2.69 16.90 -5.09
N ASN A 225 -3.22 17.26 -3.93
CA ASN A 225 -4.50 17.96 -3.81
C ASN A 225 -4.27 19.47 -3.61
N SER A 226 -5.22 20.29 -4.07
CA SER A 226 -5.11 21.74 -4.04
C SER A 226 -6.34 22.43 -3.44
N ALA A 227 -6.13 23.39 -2.55
CA ALA A 227 -7.18 24.25 -1.98
C ALA A 227 -6.93 25.72 -2.34
N GLY A 228 -7.98 26.44 -2.74
CA GLY A 228 -7.95 27.89 -2.92
C GLY A 228 -7.94 28.66 -1.60
N ARG A 229 -8.20 27.98 -0.48
CA ARG A 229 -8.02 28.48 0.87
C ARG A 229 -7.08 27.58 1.67
N ASP A 230 -7.60 26.87 2.65
CA ASP A 230 -6.80 26.23 3.69
C ASP A 230 -6.80 24.70 3.55
N GLY A 231 -5.72 24.05 4.01
CA GLY A 231 -5.69 22.58 4.09
C GLY A 231 -5.66 21.91 2.71
N GLY A 232 -4.61 22.14 1.92
CA GLY A 232 -4.51 21.62 0.55
C GLY A 232 -4.76 20.10 0.48
N GLY A 233 -4.19 19.35 1.41
CA GLY A 233 -4.49 17.95 1.62
C GLY A 233 -5.74 17.75 2.47
N ILE A 234 -5.66 18.22 3.73
CA ILE A 234 -6.70 18.02 4.74
C ILE A 234 -7.00 19.34 5.46
N PHE A 235 -8.26 19.75 5.45
CA PHE A 235 -8.79 20.74 6.38
C PHE A 235 -9.66 20.03 7.44
N SER A 236 -9.44 20.32 8.72
CA SER A 236 -10.24 19.75 9.81
C SER A 236 -10.68 20.82 10.80
N SER A 237 -11.97 20.86 11.14
CA SER A 237 -12.55 21.92 11.95
C SER A 237 -13.62 21.44 12.93
N GLY A 238 -13.41 21.71 14.23
CA GLY A 238 -14.36 21.41 15.31
C GLY A 238 -15.25 22.60 15.68
N ILE A 239 -15.53 23.53 14.74
CA ILE A 239 -16.23 24.78 15.04
C ILE A 239 -17.62 24.60 15.67
N PHE A 240 -18.32 23.51 15.35
CA PHE A 240 -19.63 23.20 15.92
C PHE A 240 -19.55 22.27 17.12
N THR A 241 -18.66 21.28 17.08
CA THR A 241 -18.43 20.30 18.15
C THR A 241 -16.98 19.84 18.13
N SER A 242 -16.48 19.35 19.28
CA SER A 242 -15.14 18.74 19.31
C SER A 242 -15.09 17.48 18.45
N ILE A 243 -14.09 17.40 17.58
CA ILE A 243 -13.91 16.27 16.66
C ILE A 243 -12.57 15.59 16.88
N PHE A 244 -12.48 14.31 16.48
CA PHE A 244 -11.27 13.51 16.56
C PHE A 244 -10.77 13.17 15.16
N VAL A 245 -9.47 13.38 14.95
CA VAL A 245 -8.78 13.00 13.71
C VAL A 245 -7.59 12.12 14.06
N ASN A 246 -7.52 10.94 13.45
CA ASN A 246 -6.43 10.00 13.62
C ASN A 246 -5.76 9.71 12.28
N ILE A 247 -4.44 9.86 12.21
CA ILE A 247 -3.63 9.63 11.01
C ILE A 247 -2.48 8.71 11.42
N VAL A 248 -2.47 7.49 10.90
CA VAL A 248 -1.51 6.46 11.28
C VAL A 248 -0.86 5.85 10.05
N ASN A 249 0.46 5.72 10.08
CA ASN A 249 1.25 5.06 9.03
C ASN A 249 0.95 5.61 7.63
N SER A 250 0.66 6.91 7.51
CA SER A 250 0.12 7.51 6.30
C SER A 250 1.03 8.62 5.77
N THR A 251 0.90 8.92 4.48
CA THR A 251 1.69 9.96 3.81
C THR A 251 0.79 11.09 3.34
N ILE A 252 1.09 12.33 3.76
CA ILE A 252 0.45 13.56 3.28
C ILE A 252 1.51 14.34 2.51
N SER A 253 1.43 14.36 1.18
CA SER A 253 2.53 14.91 0.38
C SER A 253 2.15 15.64 -0.89
N ASN A 254 2.93 16.64 -1.29
CA ASN A 254 2.73 17.40 -2.53
C ASN A 254 1.35 18.06 -2.62
N ASN A 255 0.74 18.41 -1.48
CA ASN A 255 -0.52 19.16 -1.48
C ASN A 255 -0.24 20.66 -1.39
N SER A 256 -1.12 21.47 -1.97
CA SER A 256 -0.99 22.92 -2.05
C SER A 256 -2.20 23.66 -1.51
N ALA A 257 -1.98 24.72 -0.76
CA ALA A 257 -3.00 25.66 -0.31
C ALA A 257 -2.60 27.08 -0.74
N ASP A 258 -3.53 27.83 -1.33
CA ASP A 258 -3.28 29.24 -1.65
C ASP A 258 -3.21 30.12 -0.40
N SER A 259 -3.86 29.69 0.70
CA SER A 259 -3.81 30.32 2.03
C SER A 259 -2.89 29.52 2.97
N ASP A 260 -3.45 28.83 3.96
CA ASP A 260 -2.70 28.29 5.10
C ASP A 260 -2.76 26.74 5.10
N GLY A 261 -1.71 26.07 5.61
CA GLY A 261 -1.75 24.63 5.83
C GLY A 261 -1.69 23.82 4.53
N GLY A 262 -0.59 23.92 3.79
CA GLY A 262 -0.45 23.26 2.47
C GLY A 262 -0.76 21.76 2.51
N GLY A 263 -0.26 21.07 3.53
CA GLY A 263 -0.61 19.68 3.80
C GLY A 263 -1.89 19.57 4.64
N ILE A 264 -1.85 20.15 5.83
CA ILE A 264 -2.91 20.00 6.84
C ILE A 264 -3.20 21.36 7.49
N TYR A 265 -4.48 21.70 7.61
CA TYR A 265 -4.94 22.71 8.55
C TYR A 265 -5.80 22.03 9.63
N ASN A 266 -5.29 21.99 10.86
CA ASN A 266 -6.02 21.55 12.04
C ASN A 266 -6.62 22.76 12.78
N TYR A 267 -7.86 23.12 12.45
CA TYR A 267 -8.54 24.29 13.02
C TYR A 267 -8.98 24.04 14.47
N THR A 268 -9.52 25.09 15.10
CA THR A 268 -9.95 25.06 16.51
C THR A 268 -10.91 23.91 16.82
N ASN A 269 -10.85 23.42 18.08
CA ASN A 269 -11.63 22.29 18.61
C ASN A 269 -11.46 20.94 17.88
N SER A 270 -10.49 20.82 16.97
CA SER A 270 -10.09 19.55 16.38
C SER A 270 -8.93 18.91 17.16
N TYR A 271 -9.09 17.65 17.55
CA TYR A 271 -8.10 16.84 18.26
C TYR A 271 -7.45 15.86 17.28
N MET A 272 -6.32 16.27 16.71
CA MET A 272 -5.61 15.53 15.68
C MET A 272 -4.43 14.75 16.27
N THR A 273 -4.33 13.47 15.91
CA THR A 273 -3.21 12.59 16.27
C THR A 273 -2.54 12.05 15.01
N ILE A 274 -1.22 12.19 14.91
CA ILE A 274 -0.39 11.75 13.79
C ILE A 274 0.68 10.81 14.32
N ILE A 275 0.67 9.55 13.88
CA ILE A 275 1.60 8.51 14.36
C ILE A 275 2.24 7.78 13.18
N GLY A 276 3.56 7.57 13.23
CA GLY A 276 4.26 6.74 12.25
C GLY A 276 4.12 7.26 10.81
N SER A 277 3.89 8.56 10.64
CA SER A 277 3.42 9.15 9.37
C SER A 277 4.41 10.18 8.82
N THR A 278 4.21 10.53 7.55
CA THR A 278 5.08 11.45 6.82
C THR A 278 4.28 12.59 6.23
N ILE A 279 4.67 13.83 6.55
CA ILE A 279 4.11 15.05 5.98
C ILE A 279 5.22 15.73 5.20
N SER A 280 5.15 15.71 3.86
CA SER A 280 6.29 16.14 3.05
C SER A 280 5.97 16.84 1.75
N ASN A 281 6.81 17.80 1.37
CA ASN A 281 6.72 18.51 0.10
C ASN A 281 5.37 19.21 -0.12
N ASN A 282 4.66 19.56 0.95
CA ASN A 282 3.44 20.36 0.85
C ASN A 282 3.80 21.85 0.83
N SER A 283 2.95 22.67 0.21
CA SER A 283 3.22 24.10 0.01
C SER A 283 2.03 24.99 0.37
N ALA A 284 2.28 26.11 1.07
CA ALA A 284 1.27 27.11 1.40
C ALA A 284 1.64 28.51 0.84
N GLY A 285 0.64 29.23 0.33
CA GLY A 285 0.78 30.62 -0.11
C GLY A 285 0.89 31.65 1.03
N PHE A 286 0.54 31.25 2.24
CA PHE A 286 0.74 31.98 3.48
C PHE A 286 1.48 31.08 4.47
N ASP A 287 0.85 30.63 5.56
CA ASP A 287 1.55 30.04 6.70
C ASP A 287 1.41 28.50 6.74
N GLY A 288 2.35 27.81 7.40
CA GLY A 288 2.27 26.36 7.65
C GLY A 288 2.34 25.51 6.39
N GLY A 289 3.49 25.45 5.73
CA GLY A 289 3.67 24.69 4.49
C GLY A 289 3.25 23.23 4.63
N GLY A 290 3.68 22.60 5.72
CA GLY A 290 3.25 21.26 6.10
C GLY A 290 1.94 21.29 6.88
N ILE A 291 1.94 21.95 8.04
CA ILE A 291 0.83 21.93 8.99
C ILE A 291 0.58 23.32 9.57
N VAL A 292 -0.67 23.76 9.60
CA VAL A 292 -1.15 24.82 10.51
C VAL A 292 -1.97 24.19 11.63
N ASN A 293 -1.73 24.61 12.86
CA ASN A 293 -2.47 24.17 14.03
C ASN A 293 -3.09 25.33 14.81
N GLY A 294 -4.42 25.35 14.86
CA GLY A 294 -5.24 26.11 15.81
C GLY A 294 -6.00 25.22 16.82
N GLY A 295 -5.95 23.90 16.66
CA GLY A 295 -6.54 22.92 17.56
C GLY A 295 -5.54 22.27 18.52
N THR A 296 -5.79 21.01 18.90
CA THR A 296 -4.80 20.16 19.59
C THR A 296 -4.20 19.18 18.61
N LEU A 297 -2.88 19.19 18.48
CA LEU A 297 -2.13 18.31 17.60
C LEU A 297 -1.15 17.46 18.40
N THR A 298 -1.27 16.15 18.31
CA THR A 298 -0.32 15.18 18.88
C THR A 298 0.44 14.50 17.75
N ILE A 299 1.76 14.47 17.82
CA ILE A 299 2.62 13.88 16.79
C ILE A 299 3.60 12.92 17.45
N GLN A 300 3.66 11.68 16.96
CA GLN A 300 4.60 10.67 17.45
C GLN A 300 5.26 9.91 16.31
N ASN A 301 6.55 9.60 16.43
CA ASN A 301 7.28 8.75 15.47
C ASN A 301 7.10 9.18 14.00
N SER A 302 6.99 10.48 13.74
CA SER A 302 6.58 11.00 12.43
C SER A 302 7.64 11.92 11.85
N THR A 303 7.68 12.03 10.53
CA THR A 303 8.64 12.86 9.79
C THR A 303 7.90 13.99 9.08
N ILE A 304 8.35 15.22 9.30
CA ILE A 304 7.80 16.42 8.65
C ILE A 304 8.93 17.07 7.87
N ALA A 305 8.92 16.95 6.54
CA ALA A 305 10.10 17.30 5.75
C ALA A 305 9.83 17.87 4.35
N GLY A 306 10.66 18.82 3.93
CA GLY A 306 10.58 19.36 2.57
C GLY A 306 9.36 20.25 2.32
N ASN A 307 8.60 20.62 3.36
CA ASN A 307 7.43 21.48 3.20
C ASN A 307 7.83 22.95 3.07
N SER A 308 7.03 23.74 2.36
CA SER A 308 7.34 25.14 2.06
C SER A 308 6.18 26.10 2.34
N SER A 309 6.47 27.27 2.92
CA SER A 309 5.49 28.35 3.08
C SER A 309 6.05 29.67 2.53
N VAL A 310 5.18 30.49 1.94
CA VAL A 310 5.57 31.85 1.55
C VAL A 310 5.56 32.79 2.77
N GLY A 311 4.77 32.49 3.79
CA GLY A 311 4.76 33.17 5.07
C GLY A 311 5.70 32.53 6.07
N ASP A 312 5.13 32.15 7.21
CA ASP A 312 5.79 31.59 8.38
C ASP A 312 5.59 30.07 8.48
N GLY A 313 6.41 29.37 9.27
CA GLY A 313 6.16 27.96 9.61
C GLY A 313 6.29 26.99 8.42
N GLY A 314 7.46 26.83 7.82
CA GLY A 314 7.61 25.97 6.63
C GLY A 314 7.16 24.53 6.90
N GLY A 315 7.53 23.97 8.05
CA GLY A 315 7.07 22.66 8.52
C GLY A 315 5.75 22.75 9.28
N ILE A 316 5.76 23.44 10.42
CA ILE A 316 4.61 23.62 11.31
C ILE A 316 4.48 25.09 11.69
N GLU A 317 3.28 25.63 11.53
CA GLU A 317 2.83 26.82 12.24
C GLU A 317 1.86 26.40 13.36
N ASN A 318 2.15 26.81 14.60
CA ASN A 318 1.22 26.67 15.71
C ASN A 318 0.69 28.05 16.09
N TRP A 319 -0.54 28.35 15.66
CA TRP A 319 -1.11 29.70 15.74
C TRP A 319 -1.79 29.97 17.09
N THR A 320 -2.84 29.22 17.42
CA THR A 320 -3.64 29.39 18.66
C THR A 320 -3.85 28.06 19.38
N GLY A 321 -3.11 27.03 18.96
CA GLY A 321 -3.30 25.66 19.37
C GLY A 321 -2.24 25.12 20.32
N THR A 322 -2.39 23.85 20.68
CA THR A 322 -1.39 23.09 21.42
C THR A 322 -0.79 22.00 20.53
N VAL A 323 0.53 21.96 20.44
CA VAL A 323 1.28 20.85 19.81
C VAL A 323 1.97 20.02 20.88
N ASN A 324 1.83 18.70 20.79
CA ASN A 324 2.52 17.71 21.62
C ASN A 324 3.29 16.74 20.72
N ALA A 325 4.60 16.94 20.58
CA ALA A 325 5.46 16.15 19.70
C ALA A 325 6.41 15.23 20.49
N SER A 326 6.52 13.96 20.10
CA SER A 326 7.49 13.02 20.68
C SER A 326 8.13 12.12 19.63
N PHE A 327 9.45 11.95 19.66
CA PHE A 327 10.17 11.16 18.64
C PHE A 327 9.84 11.62 17.21
N VAL A 328 9.86 12.93 16.96
CA VAL A 328 9.56 13.53 15.65
C VAL A 328 10.84 14.03 15.00
N THR A 329 10.92 13.93 13.68
CA THR A 329 11.98 14.59 12.88
C THR A 329 11.36 15.65 11.99
N ILE A 330 11.66 16.93 12.25
CA ILE A 330 11.21 18.09 11.47
C ILE A 330 12.40 18.67 10.72
N ALA A 331 12.52 18.40 9.42
CA ALA A 331 13.73 18.75 8.69
C ALA A 331 13.57 19.17 7.24
N ASN A 332 14.48 20.01 6.75
CA ASN A 332 14.50 20.48 5.36
C ASN A 332 13.22 21.24 4.94
N ASN A 333 12.51 21.85 5.87
CA ASN A 333 11.37 22.69 5.58
C ASN A 333 11.81 24.15 5.35
N THR A 334 11.04 24.91 4.58
CA THR A 334 11.40 26.28 4.18
C THR A 334 10.26 27.25 4.38
N ALA A 335 10.53 28.43 4.92
CA ALA A 335 9.61 29.57 4.96
C ALA A 335 10.26 30.80 4.30
N ASN A 336 9.53 31.86 4.00
CA ASN A 336 10.16 33.13 3.57
C ASN A 336 10.17 34.20 4.67
N ASN A 337 9.33 34.10 5.71
CA ASN A 337 9.33 35.04 6.82
C ASN A 337 10.06 34.49 8.05
N GLN A 338 9.50 33.52 8.77
CA GLN A 338 10.06 33.01 10.04
C GLN A 338 9.71 31.53 10.26
N GLY A 339 10.51 30.85 11.09
CA GLY A 339 10.26 29.48 11.55
C GLY A 339 10.25 28.47 10.40
N GLY A 340 11.39 28.28 9.71
CA GLY A 340 11.47 27.34 8.59
C GLY A 340 10.97 25.94 8.94
N GLY A 341 11.27 25.46 10.16
CA GLY A 341 10.73 24.21 10.70
C GLY A 341 9.48 24.43 11.54
N ILE A 342 9.59 25.26 12.58
CA ILE A 342 8.54 25.53 13.57
C ILE A 342 8.36 27.05 13.70
N TYR A 343 7.14 27.53 13.53
CA TYR A 343 6.71 28.85 13.96
C TYR A 343 5.67 28.69 15.07
N ASN A 344 5.96 29.17 16.29
CA ASN A 344 5.11 28.97 17.44
C ASN A 344 4.62 30.30 18.04
N LEU A 345 3.30 30.46 18.08
CA LEU A 345 2.60 31.59 18.68
C LEU A 345 1.85 31.21 19.98
N ASP A 346 1.73 29.92 20.28
CA ASP A 346 1.03 29.42 21.48
C ASP A 346 1.81 28.29 22.15
N THR A 347 1.23 27.11 22.38
CA THR A 347 1.83 26.06 23.22
C THR A 347 2.43 24.94 22.37
N PHE A 348 3.75 24.75 22.50
CA PHE A 348 4.47 23.66 21.83
C PHE A 348 5.29 22.87 22.84
N ASN A 349 4.89 21.62 23.08
CA ASN A 349 5.61 20.66 23.90
C ASN A 349 6.33 19.67 23.00
N ILE A 350 7.61 19.43 23.24
CA ILE A 350 8.41 18.52 22.41
C ILE A 350 9.35 17.65 23.25
N LYS A 351 9.44 16.36 22.90
CA LYS A 351 10.28 15.39 23.60
C LYS A 351 11.05 14.48 22.64
N ASN A 352 12.30 14.17 22.96
CA ASN A 352 13.11 13.16 22.26
C ASN A 352 13.15 13.32 20.72
N SER A 353 13.22 14.55 20.21
CA SER A 353 12.97 14.89 18.80
C SER A 353 14.14 15.63 18.13
N ILE A 354 14.12 15.69 16.79
CA ILE A 354 15.11 16.40 15.98
C ILE A 354 14.42 17.49 15.15
N VAL A 355 14.95 18.72 15.20
CA VAL A 355 14.53 19.82 14.32
C VAL A 355 15.78 20.37 13.63
N ALA A 356 15.94 20.12 12.33
CA ALA A 356 17.21 20.42 11.67
C ALA A 356 17.11 20.78 10.18
N ASN A 357 18.09 21.51 9.68
CA ASN A 357 18.24 21.88 8.26
C ASN A 357 17.02 22.64 7.69
N ASN A 358 16.23 23.31 8.52
CA ASN A 358 15.13 24.14 8.03
C ASN A 358 15.63 25.56 7.74
N THR A 359 15.00 26.23 6.78
CA THR A 359 15.48 27.52 6.28
C THR A 359 14.41 28.59 6.20
N VAL A 360 14.83 29.85 6.28
CA VAL A 360 14.04 31.04 6.02
C VAL A 360 14.78 31.89 4.99
N GLY A 361 14.18 32.09 3.82
CA GLY A 361 14.83 32.83 2.72
C GLY A 361 16.21 32.26 2.36
N GLY A 362 16.38 30.94 2.47
CA GLY A 362 17.64 30.23 2.23
C GLY A 362 18.68 30.28 3.37
N SER A 363 18.39 30.99 4.48
CA SER A 363 19.24 31.02 5.66
C SER A 363 18.75 30.03 6.74
N PRO A 364 19.64 29.36 7.51
CA PRO A 364 19.20 28.45 8.58
C PRO A 364 18.31 29.14 9.62
N GLN A 365 17.11 28.60 9.83
CA GLN A 365 16.23 28.96 10.93
C GLN A 365 15.25 27.81 11.18
N ASN A 366 15.52 27.01 12.20
CA ASN A 366 14.68 25.88 12.60
C ASN A 366 13.41 26.32 13.31
N CYS A 367 13.50 27.22 14.28
CA CYS A 367 12.40 27.64 15.11
C CYS A 367 12.26 29.16 15.14
N TYR A 368 11.02 29.63 15.26
CA TYR A 368 10.70 30.94 15.79
C TYR A 368 9.67 30.78 16.90
N ILE A 369 9.97 31.33 18.08
CA ILE A 369 9.15 31.22 19.28
C ILE A 369 8.77 32.64 19.70
N ASP A 370 7.48 32.97 19.64
CA ASP A 370 7.01 34.30 20.03
C ASP A 370 7.19 34.54 21.54
N ALA A 371 7.44 35.79 21.91
CA ALA A 371 7.75 36.19 23.29
C ALA A 371 6.59 35.96 24.29
N GLY A 372 5.36 35.76 23.81
CA GLY A 372 4.19 35.40 24.63
C GLY A 372 3.84 33.92 24.62
N SER A 373 4.52 33.11 23.79
CA SER A 373 4.20 31.70 23.57
C SER A 373 4.86 30.78 24.59
N THR A 374 4.39 29.53 24.70
CA THR A 374 4.98 28.49 25.54
C THR A 374 5.74 27.49 24.68
N PHE A 375 7.03 27.31 24.94
CA PHE A 375 7.85 26.29 24.29
C PHE A 375 8.54 25.42 25.33
N THR A 376 8.14 24.15 25.40
CA THR A 376 8.55 23.22 26.47
C THR A 376 9.27 22.01 25.90
N PRO A 377 10.59 22.10 25.66
CA PRO A 377 11.41 20.93 25.36
C PRO A 377 11.63 20.07 26.60
N SER A 378 11.56 18.75 26.45
CA SER A 378 11.88 17.77 27.49
C SER A 378 12.64 16.57 26.91
N GLY A 379 13.33 15.78 27.74
CA GLY A 379 14.17 14.68 27.24
C GLY A 379 15.32 15.19 26.37
N VAL A 380 15.68 14.44 25.33
CA VAL A 380 16.85 14.74 24.47
C VAL A 380 16.40 15.24 23.10
N ASN A 381 16.50 16.55 22.85
CA ASN A 381 16.15 17.14 21.57
C ASN A 381 17.37 17.75 20.89
N PHE A 382 17.52 17.58 19.58
CA PHE A 382 18.64 18.11 18.80
C PHE A 382 18.20 19.15 17.78
N ALA A 383 18.99 20.23 17.67
CA ALA A 383 18.87 21.21 16.61
C ALA A 383 20.25 21.57 16.04
N ASN A 384 20.28 21.90 14.75
CA ASN A 384 21.52 22.29 14.07
C ASN A 384 21.71 23.81 13.90
N ASP A 385 20.88 24.58 14.60
CA ASP A 385 21.01 26.02 14.80
C ASP A 385 20.48 26.42 16.18
N ASN A 386 20.79 27.64 16.58
CA ASN A 386 20.51 28.16 17.92
C ASN A 386 19.09 28.70 18.11
N THR A 387 18.17 28.43 17.17
CA THR A 387 16.86 29.08 17.15
C THR A 387 15.80 28.32 17.97
N CYS A 388 15.97 27.00 18.13
CA CYS A 388 15.12 26.19 19.01
C CYS A 388 15.66 26.21 20.45
N THR A 389 15.07 27.07 21.29
CA THR A 389 15.52 27.26 22.69
C THR A 389 15.42 25.96 23.49
N GLY A 390 16.45 25.62 24.27
CA GLY A 390 16.47 24.44 25.13
C GLY A 390 16.86 23.12 24.43
N PHE A 391 17.20 23.16 23.14
CA PHE A 391 17.68 21.99 22.40
C PHE A 391 19.20 21.84 22.51
N THR A 392 19.68 20.60 22.45
CA THR A 392 21.11 20.30 22.28
C THR A 392 21.57 20.72 20.89
N GLN A 393 22.56 21.61 20.87
CA GLN A 393 23.10 22.22 19.66
C GLN A 393 24.18 21.35 19.04
N VAL A 394 24.01 21.03 17.76
CA VAL A 394 24.90 20.15 16.99
C VAL A 394 25.09 20.68 15.58
N THR A 395 26.00 20.12 14.79
CA THR A 395 26.14 20.44 13.37
C THR A 395 25.32 19.46 12.52
N SER A 396 24.98 19.84 11.29
CA SER A 396 24.34 18.91 10.34
C SER A 396 25.17 17.63 10.12
N ALA A 397 26.51 17.76 10.14
CA ALA A 397 27.42 16.62 10.01
C ALA A 397 27.36 15.68 11.22
N GLN A 398 27.22 16.21 12.44
CA GLN A 398 27.05 15.41 13.65
C GLN A 398 25.69 14.70 13.69
N LEU A 399 24.62 15.33 13.20
CA LEU A 399 23.33 14.66 13.07
C LEU A 399 23.34 13.57 12.00
N ASN A 400 24.08 13.78 10.91
CA ASN A 400 24.19 12.83 9.80
C ASN A 400 22.83 12.32 9.31
N LEU A 401 21.86 13.23 9.19
CA LEU A 401 20.54 12.89 8.66
C LEU A 401 20.66 12.50 7.20
N GLN A 402 20.08 11.36 6.84
CA GLN A 402 19.96 10.95 5.46
C GLN A 402 18.84 11.74 4.75
N PRO A 403 18.81 11.79 3.41
CA PRO A 403 17.69 12.37 2.68
C PRO A 403 16.36 11.71 3.06
N LEU A 404 15.22 12.40 2.85
CA LEU A 404 13.91 11.75 2.96
C LEU A 404 13.84 10.60 1.96
N GLY A 405 13.49 9.39 2.42
CA GLY A 405 13.49 8.22 1.56
C GLY A 405 12.87 6.98 2.19
N ASN A 406 12.87 5.89 1.43
CA ASN A 406 12.35 4.60 1.87
C ASN A 406 13.43 3.84 2.65
N TYR A 407 13.34 3.83 3.97
CA TYR A 407 14.29 3.12 4.86
C TYR A 407 13.64 1.92 5.56
N GLY A 408 12.61 1.35 4.92
CA GLY A 408 11.69 0.37 5.50
C GLY A 408 10.47 1.04 6.13
N GLY A 409 9.51 0.23 6.60
CA GLY A 409 8.27 0.73 7.18
C GLY A 409 7.20 1.12 6.15
N PRO A 410 6.06 1.67 6.63
CA PRO A 410 4.91 2.01 5.79
C PRO A 410 5.05 3.36 5.06
N THR A 411 5.93 4.25 5.52
CA THR A 411 6.09 5.62 4.96
C THR A 411 7.56 6.00 4.79
N GLN A 412 7.81 7.05 4.00
CA GLN A 412 9.16 7.61 3.85
C GLN A 412 9.62 8.30 5.14
N THR A 413 10.86 8.08 5.55
CA THR A 413 11.41 8.69 6.78
C THR A 413 12.79 9.29 6.52
N ILE A 414 13.33 9.99 7.52
CA ILE A 414 14.71 10.48 7.52
C ILE A 414 15.51 9.58 8.45
N ALA A 415 16.38 8.74 7.87
CA ALA A 415 17.23 7.85 8.63
C ALA A 415 18.41 8.57 9.29
N LEU A 416 18.88 8.00 10.40
CA LEU A 416 20.15 8.39 11.01
C LEU A 416 21.30 7.67 10.31
N GLY A 417 22.31 8.41 9.89
CA GLY A 417 23.55 7.84 9.37
C GLY A 417 24.46 7.31 10.49
N THR A 418 25.35 6.38 10.14
CA THR A 418 26.35 5.83 11.07
C THR A 418 27.13 6.94 11.78
N GLY A 419 27.25 6.85 13.11
CA GLY A 419 27.96 7.83 13.93
C GLY A 419 27.17 9.10 14.24
N SER A 420 25.88 9.14 13.90
CA SER A 420 24.99 10.23 14.34
C SER A 420 24.97 10.35 15.86
N VAL A 421 25.03 11.60 16.34
CA VAL A 421 24.92 11.92 17.77
C VAL A 421 23.52 11.67 18.35
N ALA A 422 22.53 11.42 17.49
CA ALA A 422 21.17 11.09 17.91
C ALA A 422 20.97 9.61 18.21
N ILE A 423 21.93 8.75 17.84
CA ILE A 423 21.91 7.31 18.11
C ILE A 423 22.19 7.07 19.60
N ASP A 424 21.41 6.20 20.22
CA ASP A 424 21.55 5.80 21.63
C ASP A 424 21.51 6.99 22.62
N ALA A 425 20.88 8.10 22.23
CA ALA A 425 20.93 9.34 22.99
C ALA A 425 19.83 9.44 24.07
N VAL A 426 18.74 8.68 23.95
CA VAL A 426 17.52 8.82 24.75
C VAL A 426 17.43 7.69 25.79
N THR A 427 17.63 8.05 27.06
CA THR A 427 17.46 7.13 28.21
C THR A 427 15.99 6.81 28.50
N ASP A 428 15.12 7.82 28.44
CA ASP A 428 13.68 7.72 28.71
C ASP A 428 12.89 7.56 27.41
N CYS A 429 12.65 6.31 27.03
CA CYS A 429 11.92 5.88 25.84
C CYS A 429 10.40 6.06 25.95
N THR A 430 9.94 7.20 26.47
CA THR A 430 8.50 7.48 26.67
C THR A 430 8.05 8.77 25.99
N ASP A 431 6.76 8.85 25.71
CA ASP A 431 6.11 10.05 25.18
C ASP A 431 5.97 11.16 26.26
N LEU A 432 5.28 12.24 25.91
CA LEU A 432 5.01 13.37 26.82
C LEU A 432 4.08 13.00 28.00
N SER A 433 3.33 11.91 27.89
CA SER A 433 2.46 11.36 28.94
C SER A 433 3.11 10.19 29.70
N SER A 434 4.42 9.97 29.51
CA SER A 434 5.18 8.87 30.10
C SER A 434 4.74 7.47 29.66
N ASN A 435 4.05 7.34 28.53
CA ASN A 435 3.77 6.03 27.94
C ASN A 435 4.99 5.51 27.17
N PRO A 436 5.34 4.21 27.25
CA PRO A 436 6.43 3.64 26.47
C PRO A 436 6.22 3.78 24.96
N VAL A 437 7.25 4.25 24.25
CA VAL A 437 7.31 4.30 22.78
C VAL A 437 8.17 3.14 22.30
N ASN A 438 7.53 2.02 21.99
CA ASN A 438 8.20 0.74 21.76
C ASN A 438 8.73 0.53 20.34
N THR A 439 8.33 1.38 19.39
CA THR A 439 8.77 1.30 17.99
C THR A 439 9.08 2.68 17.43
N ASP A 440 9.85 2.72 16.34
CA ASP A 440 10.02 3.91 15.50
C ASP A 440 8.93 4.01 14.41
N GLN A 441 9.06 4.99 13.51
CA GLN A 441 8.13 5.20 12.38
C GLN A 441 7.89 3.95 11.52
N ARG A 442 8.90 3.09 11.41
CA ARG A 442 8.90 1.93 10.53
C ARG A 442 8.33 0.69 11.21
N GLY A 443 8.07 0.77 12.52
CA GLY A 443 7.75 -0.37 13.36
C GLY A 443 8.99 -1.12 13.88
N VAL A 444 10.20 -0.57 13.75
CA VAL A 444 11.41 -1.17 14.34
C VAL A 444 11.37 -0.95 15.84
N SER A 445 11.59 -2.00 16.62
CA SER A 445 11.53 -1.94 18.09
C SER A 445 12.59 -1.03 18.68
N ARG A 446 12.24 -0.30 19.72
CA ARG A 446 13.18 0.53 20.49
C ARG A 446 13.50 -0.12 21.84
N PRO A 447 14.75 -0.02 22.34
CA PRO A 447 15.94 0.38 21.60
C PRO A 447 16.51 -0.76 20.73
N GLN A 448 17.22 -0.44 19.65
CA GLN A 448 18.05 -1.40 18.92
C GLN A 448 19.49 -1.45 19.44
N GLY A 449 19.95 -0.37 20.06
CA GLY A 449 21.22 -0.29 20.77
C GLY A 449 21.05 -0.36 22.29
N THR A 450 21.85 0.44 22.99
CA THR A 450 21.80 0.58 24.45
C THR A 450 20.64 1.45 24.93
N GLN A 451 20.17 2.38 24.10
CA GLN A 451 19.19 3.41 24.42
C GLN A 451 18.37 3.74 23.17
N CYS A 452 17.27 4.47 23.33
CA CYS A 452 16.50 4.90 22.17
C CYS A 452 17.23 5.99 21.41
N ASP A 453 16.90 6.11 20.13
CA ASP A 453 17.36 7.22 19.31
C ASP A 453 16.42 8.42 19.39
N ALA A 454 16.98 9.62 19.31
CA ALA A 454 16.18 10.82 19.16
C ALA A 454 15.60 10.93 17.74
N GLY A 455 14.38 11.45 17.63
CA GLY A 455 13.67 11.60 16.35
C GLY A 455 12.88 10.36 15.94
N ALA A 456 12.38 10.36 14.70
CA ALA A 456 11.40 9.38 14.23
C ALA A 456 11.96 8.01 13.84
N TYR A 457 13.28 7.86 13.83
CA TYR A 457 13.99 6.69 13.31
C TYR A 457 14.85 6.06 14.41
N GLU A 458 14.82 4.73 14.49
CA GLU A 458 15.68 3.93 15.37
C GLU A 458 16.76 3.20 14.56
N TYR A 459 18.01 3.55 14.79
CA TYR A 459 19.16 3.02 14.09
C TYR A 459 19.44 1.58 14.49
N ASN A 460 19.38 0.69 13.50
CA ASN A 460 19.61 -0.74 13.65
C ASN A 460 20.92 -1.22 12.99
N GLY A 461 21.89 -0.30 12.81
CA GLY A 461 23.15 -0.59 12.12
C GLY A 461 23.03 -0.59 10.59
N PRO A 462 24.17 -0.58 9.87
CA PRO A 462 24.16 -0.87 8.44
C PRO A 462 23.77 -2.35 8.22
N PRO A 463 23.17 -2.71 7.07
CA PRO A 463 22.98 -4.11 6.72
C PRO A 463 24.32 -4.87 6.83
N PRO A 464 24.33 -6.10 7.34
CA PRO A 464 25.56 -6.89 7.39
C PRO A 464 26.14 -7.02 5.98
N THR A 465 27.42 -6.71 5.79
CA THR A 465 28.09 -6.97 4.51
C THR A 465 28.01 -8.45 4.19
N THR A 466 27.48 -8.82 3.02
CA THR A 466 27.42 -10.22 2.56
C THR A 466 28.27 -10.42 1.31
N TYR A 467 28.83 -11.62 1.14
CA TYR A 467 29.54 -12.06 -0.06
C TYR A 467 28.89 -13.31 -0.65
N THR A 468 28.85 -13.40 -1.97
CA THR A 468 28.31 -14.56 -2.68
C THR A 468 29.35 -15.68 -2.73
N LEU A 469 28.96 -16.89 -2.30
CA LEU A 469 29.70 -18.13 -2.56
C LEU A 469 28.99 -18.88 -3.68
N SER A 470 29.70 -19.24 -4.74
CA SER A 470 29.16 -19.98 -5.88
C SER A 470 29.88 -21.31 -6.09
N ILE A 471 29.15 -22.36 -6.45
CA ILE A 471 29.72 -23.61 -6.95
C ILE A 471 29.61 -23.63 -8.47
N SER A 472 30.75 -23.56 -9.17
CA SER A 472 30.80 -23.52 -10.63
C SER A 472 32.04 -24.22 -11.19
N PRO A 473 31.89 -25.15 -12.17
CA PRO A 473 30.62 -25.60 -12.74
C PRO A 473 29.79 -26.39 -11.71
N THR A 474 28.47 -26.44 -11.91
CA THR A 474 27.58 -27.32 -11.14
C THR A 474 28.08 -28.77 -11.27
N PRO A 475 28.31 -29.48 -10.16
CA PRO A 475 28.79 -30.86 -10.22
C PRO A 475 27.74 -31.79 -10.85
N THR A 476 28.18 -32.75 -11.66
CA THR A 476 27.29 -33.63 -12.44
C THR A 476 27.22 -35.08 -11.94
N ASN A 477 28.04 -35.47 -10.96
CA ASN A 477 28.11 -36.84 -10.43
C ASN A 477 28.29 -36.87 -8.90
N GLY A 478 27.71 -35.88 -8.23
CA GLY A 478 27.75 -35.71 -6.80
C GLY A 478 27.07 -34.42 -6.38
N ASN A 479 26.88 -34.24 -5.08
CA ASN A 479 26.25 -33.09 -4.46
C ASN A 479 27.25 -32.28 -3.61
N VAL A 480 27.07 -30.96 -3.51
CA VAL A 480 27.80 -30.06 -2.61
C VAL A 480 26.81 -29.30 -1.75
N THR A 481 26.90 -29.43 -0.43
CA THR A 481 26.09 -28.67 0.53
C THR A 481 26.94 -27.72 1.38
N SER A 482 26.34 -26.72 2.03
CA SER A 482 27.05 -25.84 2.99
C SER A 482 26.49 -25.87 4.41
N SER A 483 27.33 -25.54 5.39
CA SER A 483 26.96 -25.14 6.75
C SER A 483 27.68 -23.82 7.14
N PRO A 484 26.98 -22.73 7.49
CA PRO A 484 25.52 -22.55 7.46
C PRO A 484 24.89 -22.89 6.11
N GLY A 485 23.62 -23.30 6.12
CA GLY A 485 22.90 -23.71 4.91
C GLY A 485 22.80 -22.57 3.90
N GLY A 486 22.76 -22.91 2.61
CA GLY A 486 22.62 -21.96 1.51
C GLY A 486 23.07 -22.51 0.16
N ILE A 487 24.14 -23.30 0.16
CA ILE A 487 24.58 -24.09 -1.00
C ILE A 487 23.98 -25.49 -0.92
N ASN A 488 23.38 -25.94 -2.02
CA ASN A 488 22.99 -27.32 -2.26
C ASN A 488 23.00 -27.57 -3.79
N CYS A 489 24.08 -28.17 -4.28
CA CYS A 489 24.50 -28.19 -5.68
C CYS A 489 24.78 -29.57 -6.23
N GLY A 490 24.15 -29.92 -7.34
CA GLY A 490 24.51 -31.09 -8.13
C GLY A 490 23.32 -32.01 -8.33
N SER A 491 23.54 -33.31 -8.32
CA SER A 491 22.54 -34.31 -8.70
C SER A 491 21.25 -34.30 -7.84
N SER A 492 21.33 -33.75 -6.62
CA SER A 492 20.21 -33.66 -5.67
C SER A 492 19.87 -32.24 -5.21
N GLY A 493 20.45 -31.18 -5.80
CA GLY A 493 20.25 -29.79 -5.35
C GLY A 493 20.38 -28.75 -6.48
N SER A 494 19.59 -27.67 -6.41
CA SER A 494 19.52 -26.62 -7.44
C SER A 494 20.15 -25.27 -7.07
N THR A 495 20.62 -25.09 -5.83
CA THR A 495 21.11 -23.80 -5.33
C THR A 495 22.62 -23.77 -5.33
N CYS A 496 23.20 -23.14 -6.35
CA CYS A 496 24.65 -23.05 -6.53
C CYS A 496 25.29 -21.71 -6.33
N SER A 497 24.55 -20.82 -5.70
CA SER A 497 25.11 -19.62 -5.12
C SER A 497 24.25 -19.18 -3.96
N ASP A 498 24.88 -18.70 -2.89
CA ASP A 498 24.17 -18.01 -1.81
C ASP A 498 25.04 -16.91 -1.20
N ASN A 499 24.41 -15.96 -0.53
CA ASN A 499 25.06 -14.85 0.15
C ASN A 499 25.27 -15.17 1.63
N PHE A 500 26.52 -15.02 2.08
CA PHE A 500 26.92 -15.24 3.46
C PHE A 500 27.50 -13.95 4.04
N THR A 501 27.25 -13.66 5.31
CA THR A 501 27.81 -12.48 5.99
C THR A 501 29.34 -12.52 5.97
N SER A 502 29.99 -11.37 5.81
CA SER A 502 31.44 -11.21 5.87
C SER A 502 32.01 -11.83 7.14
N GLY A 503 33.12 -12.57 7.01
CA GLY A 503 33.75 -13.31 8.09
C GLY A 503 33.12 -14.68 8.39
N THR A 504 31.96 -15.02 7.82
CA THR A 504 31.34 -16.33 8.01
C THR A 504 32.28 -17.43 7.49
N ASN A 505 32.56 -18.43 8.32
CA ASN A 505 33.25 -19.64 7.89
C ASN A 505 32.21 -20.65 7.38
N VAL A 506 32.15 -20.84 6.06
CA VAL A 506 31.24 -21.75 5.38
C VAL A 506 31.94 -23.08 5.16
N GLN A 507 31.40 -24.15 5.74
CA GLN A 507 31.85 -25.51 5.48
C GLN A 507 31.07 -26.09 4.31
N LEU A 508 31.75 -26.35 3.20
CA LEU A 508 31.23 -27.11 2.07
C LEU A 508 31.46 -28.61 2.27
N THR A 509 30.49 -29.43 1.89
CA THR A 509 30.57 -30.90 1.94
C THR A 509 30.21 -31.49 0.58
N ALA A 510 31.16 -32.16 -0.05
CA ALA A 510 31.00 -32.90 -1.30
C ALA A 510 30.62 -34.36 -1.02
N THR A 511 29.50 -34.81 -1.57
CA THR A 511 28.97 -36.18 -1.45
C THR A 511 28.90 -36.81 -2.85
N PRO A 512 29.72 -37.82 -3.17
CA PRO A 512 29.66 -38.50 -4.47
C PRO A 512 28.36 -39.27 -4.68
N ASP A 513 27.89 -39.33 -5.92
CA ASP A 513 26.80 -40.24 -6.29
C ASP A 513 27.27 -41.70 -6.33
N SER A 514 26.31 -42.63 -6.31
CA SER A 514 26.59 -44.06 -6.46
C SER A 514 27.38 -44.33 -7.76
N GLY A 515 28.51 -45.04 -7.64
CA GLY A 515 29.41 -45.33 -8.75
C GLY A 515 30.46 -44.24 -9.01
N TYR A 516 30.56 -43.21 -8.16
CA TYR A 516 31.55 -42.15 -8.25
C TYR A 516 32.29 -41.93 -6.92
N THR A 517 33.48 -41.35 -6.99
CA THR A 517 34.29 -40.90 -5.84
C THR A 517 34.63 -39.42 -5.98
N PHE A 518 34.78 -38.71 -4.86
CA PHE A 518 35.22 -37.31 -4.88
C PHE A 518 36.69 -37.22 -5.27
N ALA A 519 36.98 -36.45 -6.32
CA ALA A 519 38.32 -36.29 -6.88
C ALA A 519 39.05 -35.04 -6.37
N GLY A 520 38.32 -34.05 -5.87
CA GLY A 520 38.89 -32.88 -5.21
C GLY A 520 38.20 -31.55 -5.53
N TRP A 521 38.52 -30.55 -4.72
CA TRP A 521 38.03 -29.19 -4.86
C TRP A 521 38.87 -28.36 -5.85
N GLY A 522 38.25 -27.36 -6.48
CA GLY A 522 38.90 -26.36 -7.32
C GLY A 522 38.39 -24.94 -7.06
N GLY A 523 38.92 -23.98 -7.83
CA GLY A 523 38.64 -22.55 -7.62
C GLY A 523 39.20 -22.04 -6.29
N ASP A 524 38.42 -21.21 -5.60
CA ASP A 524 38.73 -20.67 -4.27
C ASP A 524 38.78 -21.77 -3.18
N CYS A 525 38.29 -22.98 -3.48
CA CYS A 525 38.36 -24.16 -2.60
C CYS A 525 39.57 -25.07 -2.87
N SER A 526 40.45 -24.73 -3.81
CA SER A 526 41.55 -25.62 -4.24
C SER A 526 42.50 -26.05 -3.10
N SER A 527 42.67 -25.23 -2.07
CA SER A 527 43.49 -25.55 -0.89
C SER A 527 42.94 -26.70 -0.03
N CYS A 528 41.65 -27.04 -0.18
CA CYS A 528 41.01 -28.15 0.53
C CYS A 528 41.37 -29.53 -0.07
N GLY A 529 41.97 -29.56 -1.27
CA GLY A 529 42.47 -30.78 -1.89
C GLY A 529 41.39 -31.84 -2.10
N THR A 530 41.67 -33.07 -1.69
CA THR A 530 40.80 -34.25 -1.87
C THR A 530 39.89 -34.55 -0.68
N ASN A 531 39.89 -33.71 0.36
CA ASN A 531 38.97 -33.87 1.49
C ASN A 531 37.54 -33.57 1.06
N THR A 532 36.59 -34.42 1.42
CA THR A 532 35.17 -34.21 1.08
C THR A 532 34.58 -32.97 1.76
N THR A 533 35.22 -32.41 2.78
CA THR A 533 34.84 -31.15 3.42
C THR A 533 35.83 -30.03 3.13
N CYS A 534 35.35 -28.81 2.91
CA CYS A 534 36.16 -27.61 2.70
C CYS A 534 35.64 -26.43 3.51
N ASN A 535 36.47 -25.84 4.37
CA ASN A 535 36.10 -24.66 5.15
C ASN A 535 36.62 -23.39 4.47
N ILE A 536 35.74 -22.42 4.23
CA ILE A 536 36.05 -21.15 3.60
C ILE A 536 35.51 -19.98 4.39
N THR A 537 36.37 -19.02 4.71
CA THR A 537 35.96 -17.74 5.29
C THR A 537 35.53 -16.76 4.19
N MET A 538 34.29 -16.28 4.28
CA MET A 538 33.69 -15.35 3.32
C MET A 538 34.18 -13.92 3.55
N ASN A 539 35.22 -13.51 2.82
CA ASN A 539 35.79 -12.16 2.86
C ASN A 539 35.78 -11.43 1.50
N ALA A 540 35.22 -12.10 0.48
CA ALA A 540 35.00 -11.62 -0.87
C ALA A 540 34.01 -12.59 -1.53
N ASN A 541 33.49 -12.25 -2.72
CA ASN A 541 32.78 -13.23 -3.53
C ASN A 541 33.73 -14.37 -3.90
N LYS A 542 33.26 -15.61 -3.81
CA LYS A 542 34.08 -16.82 -4.02
C LYS A 542 33.41 -17.80 -4.96
N THR A 543 34.22 -18.50 -5.74
CA THR A 543 33.78 -19.57 -6.64
C THR A 543 34.57 -20.85 -6.37
N CYS A 544 33.88 -21.91 -6.00
CA CYS A 544 34.44 -23.23 -5.79
C CYS A 544 33.96 -24.22 -6.86
N SER A 545 34.73 -25.26 -7.12
CA SER A 545 34.28 -26.41 -7.92
C SER A 545 34.53 -27.71 -7.18
N ALA A 546 33.70 -28.71 -7.44
CA ALA A 546 33.81 -30.05 -6.87
C ALA A 546 33.87 -31.07 -8.00
N ASN A 547 34.93 -31.87 -8.05
CA ASN A 547 35.13 -32.85 -9.11
C ASN A 547 34.87 -34.27 -8.60
N PHE A 548 34.24 -35.10 -9.43
CA PHE A 548 33.88 -36.49 -9.12
C PHE A 548 34.31 -37.40 -10.28
N THR A 549 34.75 -38.62 -9.98
CA THR A 549 35.26 -39.61 -10.96
C THR A 549 34.61 -40.97 -10.77
N ALA A 550 34.33 -41.69 -11.86
CA ALA A 550 33.70 -43.01 -11.80
C ALA A 550 34.58 -44.04 -11.06
N THR A 551 33.95 -44.87 -10.24
CA THR A 551 34.62 -45.98 -9.54
C THR A 551 34.81 -47.15 -10.50
N SER A 552 36.05 -47.54 -10.80
CA SER A 552 36.33 -48.65 -11.72
C SER A 552 36.05 -50.02 -11.07
N GLY A 553 34.95 -50.67 -11.45
CA GLY A 553 34.61 -52.04 -11.05
C GLY A 553 33.53 -52.64 -11.96
N GLY A 554 33.84 -53.76 -12.63
CA GLY A 554 33.14 -54.24 -13.81
C GLY A 554 31.86 -55.06 -13.60
N GLY A 555 30.98 -54.98 -14.61
CA GLY A 555 30.25 -56.11 -15.20
C GLY A 555 29.08 -56.70 -14.41
N GLY A 556 27.87 -56.34 -14.83
CA GLY A 556 26.64 -57.08 -14.49
C GLY A 556 25.40 -56.32 -14.92
N ALA A 557 24.94 -56.57 -16.14
CA ALA A 557 23.66 -56.06 -16.63
C ALA A 557 22.52 -56.73 -15.86
N GLU A 558 21.74 -55.95 -15.13
CA GLU A 558 20.37 -56.32 -14.78
C GLU A 558 19.39 -55.29 -15.38
N THR A 559 18.39 -55.85 -16.05
CA THR A 559 17.24 -55.22 -16.68
C THR A 559 16.50 -54.26 -15.74
N PRO A 560 16.04 -53.09 -16.21
CA PRO A 560 15.28 -52.17 -15.37
C PRO A 560 13.95 -52.81 -14.94
N PRO A 561 13.60 -52.82 -13.64
CA PRO A 561 12.25 -53.13 -13.22
C PRO A 561 11.31 -52.02 -13.67
N ASN A 562 10.15 -52.47 -14.11
CA ASN A 562 8.99 -51.69 -14.49
C ASN A 562 8.50 -50.82 -13.32
N LEU A 563 8.06 -49.60 -13.64
CA LEU A 563 7.43 -48.64 -12.75
C LEU A 563 6.18 -49.24 -12.10
N SER A 564 6.27 -49.60 -10.83
CA SER A 564 5.11 -49.70 -9.95
C SER A 564 5.55 -49.66 -8.49
N ASN A 565 5.04 -48.65 -7.78
CA ASN A 565 4.96 -48.52 -6.32
C ASN A 565 6.26 -48.59 -5.50
N ILE A 566 6.73 -47.43 -5.04
CA ILE A 566 7.53 -47.34 -3.81
C ILE A 566 6.77 -46.44 -2.82
N THR A 567 6.18 -47.12 -1.85
CA THR A 567 5.87 -46.64 -0.50
C THR A 567 7.17 -46.27 0.23
N SER A 568 7.10 -45.23 1.08
CA SER A 568 8.20 -44.63 1.86
C SER A 568 8.97 -45.55 2.83
N PRO A 569 10.00 -45.01 3.51
CA PRO A 569 9.79 -44.58 4.91
C PRO A 569 10.55 -43.32 5.40
N GLU A 570 9.88 -42.58 6.29
CA GLU A 570 10.37 -41.81 7.45
C GLU A 570 11.04 -40.42 7.27
N PHE A 571 10.37 -39.43 7.86
CA PHE A 571 10.84 -38.06 8.11
C PHE A 571 11.55 -37.99 9.47
N GLY A 572 12.82 -37.61 9.45
CA GLY A 572 13.52 -36.97 10.58
C GLY A 572 13.51 -35.45 10.39
N ASN A 573 13.47 -34.70 11.49
CA ASN A 573 13.32 -33.26 11.51
C ASN A 573 14.37 -32.49 10.68
N ARG A 574 13.86 -31.61 9.81
CA ARG A 574 14.55 -30.63 8.93
C ARG A 574 15.11 -31.17 7.61
N ASP A 575 14.22 -31.53 6.70
CA ASP A 575 14.52 -31.50 5.26
C ASP A 575 13.28 -31.07 4.48
N MET A 576 13.41 -29.97 3.71
CA MET A 576 12.42 -29.57 2.71
C MET A 576 12.61 -30.46 1.48
N VAL A 577 11.60 -31.27 1.15
CA VAL A 577 11.53 -31.96 -0.14
C VAL A 577 11.21 -30.92 -1.21
N ASP A 578 12.19 -30.62 -2.07
CA ASP A 578 12.04 -29.71 -3.22
C ASP A 578 11.55 -30.49 -4.45
N PHE A 579 10.28 -30.34 -4.82
CA PHE A 579 9.69 -30.92 -6.04
C PHE A 579 10.12 -30.18 -7.33
N LYS A 580 11.34 -29.68 -7.42
CA LYS A 580 11.70 -28.70 -8.47
C LYS A 580 11.98 -29.24 -9.86
N ASN A 581 11.88 -30.55 -10.12
CA ASN A 581 12.06 -31.08 -11.48
C ASN A 581 11.10 -32.23 -11.80
N VAL A 582 9.83 -31.90 -12.09
CA VAL A 582 8.98 -32.77 -12.90
C VAL A 582 8.96 -32.22 -14.33
N ALA A 583 9.63 -32.89 -15.26
CA ALA A 583 9.51 -32.58 -16.69
C ALA A 583 8.22 -33.21 -17.24
N LEU A 584 7.20 -32.39 -17.51
CA LEU A 584 5.94 -32.83 -18.13
C LEU A 584 5.95 -32.55 -19.63
N LEU A 585 6.16 -33.60 -20.43
CA LEU A 585 5.94 -33.57 -21.87
C LEU A 585 4.46 -33.86 -22.17
N THR A 586 3.58 -32.84 -22.10
CA THR A 586 2.18 -33.04 -22.48
C THR A 586 1.96 -32.79 -23.98
N ARG A 587 2.02 -33.86 -24.78
CA ARG A 587 1.36 -33.87 -26.09
C ARG A 587 -0.14 -34.13 -25.86
N LYS A 588 -0.92 -33.05 -25.69
CA LYS A 588 -2.38 -33.01 -25.49
C LYS A 588 -2.89 -33.53 -24.13
N GLY A 589 -2.86 -32.69 -23.09
CA GLY A 589 -3.63 -32.93 -21.85
C GLY A 589 -3.11 -32.15 -20.63
N PRO A 590 -3.90 -32.05 -19.53
CA PRO A 590 -3.46 -31.46 -18.27
C PRO A 590 -2.20 -32.16 -17.74
N ALA A 591 -1.23 -31.36 -17.31
CA ALA A 591 -0.10 -31.81 -16.51
C ALA A 591 -0.60 -32.14 -15.09
N ILE A 592 -0.54 -33.40 -14.67
CA ILE A 592 -1.01 -33.83 -13.34
C ILE A 592 0.17 -33.89 -12.38
N ILE A 593 0.16 -33.05 -11.34
CA ILE A 593 1.17 -33.04 -10.27
C ILE A 593 0.65 -33.83 -9.08
N ARG A 594 1.41 -34.82 -8.61
CA ARG A 594 1.11 -35.62 -7.42
C ARG A 594 1.88 -35.07 -6.21
N ILE A 595 1.17 -34.67 -5.17
CA ILE A 595 1.72 -34.19 -3.91
C ILE A 595 1.56 -35.30 -2.87
N GLU A 596 2.65 -35.87 -2.36
CA GLU A 596 2.61 -36.95 -1.35
C GLU A 596 3.14 -36.48 0.00
N SER A 597 2.53 -36.96 1.09
CA SER A 597 3.03 -36.78 2.45
C SER A 597 2.75 -37.99 3.33
N GLN A 598 3.75 -38.36 4.13
CA GLN A 598 3.69 -39.36 5.20
C GLN A 598 2.91 -38.87 6.42
N ASN A 599 3.00 -37.57 6.68
CA ASN A 599 2.39 -36.90 7.81
C ASN A 599 1.13 -36.15 7.35
N VAL A 600 0.19 -35.93 8.28
CA VAL A 600 -0.98 -35.10 7.99
C VAL A 600 -0.52 -33.70 7.60
N ILE A 601 -0.80 -33.31 6.35
CA ILE A 601 -0.46 -31.98 5.84
C ILE A 601 -1.72 -31.12 5.62
N PHE A 602 -1.78 -29.96 6.29
CA PHE A 602 -2.79 -28.93 6.06
C PHE A 602 -2.33 -27.96 4.97
N ILE A 603 -2.81 -28.17 3.75
CA ILE A 603 -2.62 -27.21 2.67
C ILE A 603 -3.62 -26.07 2.86
N SER A 604 -3.15 -24.86 3.16
CA SER A 604 -4.00 -23.69 3.42
C SER A 604 -4.32 -22.88 2.15
N GLY A 605 -3.67 -23.19 1.03
CA GLY A 605 -3.95 -22.60 -0.27
C GLY A 605 -2.96 -23.06 -1.34
N ILE A 606 -3.39 -22.99 -2.60
CA ILE A 606 -2.56 -23.23 -3.79
C ILE A 606 -2.72 -22.01 -4.71
N ARG A 607 -1.62 -21.34 -5.08
CA ARG A 607 -1.64 -20.20 -6.02
C ARG A 607 -0.67 -20.45 -7.17
N ILE A 608 -1.01 -20.01 -8.37
CA ILE A 608 -0.08 -19.96 -9.49
C ILE A 608 0.31 -18.50 -9.71
N ASN A 609 1.60 -18.23 -9.80
CA ASN A 609 2.14 -16.92 -10.13
C ASN A 609 3.06 -17.02 -11.37
N GLU A 610 3.00 -16.01 -12.24
CA GLU A 610 3.84 -15.89 -13.43
C GLU A 610 5.20 -15.23 -13.11
N LEU A 611 6.24 -15.57 -13.87
CA LEU A 611 7.52 -14.82 -13.87
C LEU A 611 7.41 -13.66 -14.87
N THR A 612 7.59 -12.42 -14.41
CA THR A 612 7.42 -11.21 -15.23
C THR A 612 8.46 -11.09 -16.35
N GLY A 613 7.98 -10.89 -17.58
CA GLY A 613 8.74 -10.51 -18.77
C GLY A 613 7.81 -9.90 -19.83
N ALA A 614 8.28 -8.89 -20.57
CA ALA A 614 7.47 -8.13 -21.51
C ALA A 614 6.95 -9.01 -22.67
N LEU A 615 5.69 -9.48 -22.55
CA LEU A 615 4.72 -9.80 -23.62
C LEU A 615 3.51 -10.52 -22.96
N GLN A 616 2.39 -9.79 -22.82
CA GLN A 616 0.99 -10.21 -22.60
C GLN A 616 0.67 -11.41 -21.67
N GLN A 617 -0.21 -11.15 -20.67
CA GLN A 617 -0.94 -12.15 -19.87
C GLN A 617 -1.40 -13.34 -20.73
N GLN A 618 -0.97 -14.56 -20.40
CA GLN A 618 -1.48 -15.78 -21.04
C GLN A 618 -2.11 -16.69 -19.99
N ASN A 619 -3.41 -16.91 -20.14
CA ASN A 619 -4.26 -17.65 -19.21
C ASN A 619 -3.75 -19.07 -18.94
N PHE A 620 -3.25 -19.30 -17.72
CA PHE A 620 -3.07 -20.62 -17.12
C PHE A 620 -4.37 -21.04 -16.44
N ILE A 621 -4.79 -22.30 -16.60
CA ILE A 621 -5.92 -22.84 -15.84
C ILE A 621 -5.39 -23.86 -14.83
N LEU A 622 -5.59 -23.54 -13.54
CA LEU A 622 -5.40 -24.45 -12.42
C LEU A 622 -6.67 -25.30 -12.27
N ASP A 623 -6.59 -26.57 -12.63
CA ASP A 623 -7.69 -27.51 -12.44
C ASP A 623 -7.45 -28.35 -11.18
N LEU A 624 -8.01 -27.88 -10.06
CA LEU A 624 -7.96 -28.58 -8.77
C LEU A 624 -8.80 -29.87 -8.75
N ASN A 625 -9.57 -30.15 -9.81
CA ASN A 625 -10.40 -31.33 -9.95
C ASN A 625 -9.75 -32.44 -10.82
N ALA A 626 -8.56 -32.21 -11.36
CA ALA A 626 -7.92 -33.17 -12.26
C ALA A 626 -7.16 -34.30 -11.53
N GLY A 627 -7.16 -35.50 -12.15
CA GLY A 627 -6.49 -36.70 -11.69
C GLY A 627 -7.33 -37.59 -10.76
N GLU A 628 -6.75 -38.71 -10.31
CA GLU A 628 -7.49 -39.74 -9.56
C GLU A 628 -7.84 -39.35 -8.11
N ARG A 629 -7.17 -38.34 -7.54
CA ARG A 629 -7.42 -37.82 -6.17
C ARG A 629 -7.26 -36.29 -6.11
N PRO A 630 -8.26 -35.50 -6.49
CA PRO A 630 -8.10 -34.05 -6.67
C PRO A 630 -7.83 -33.30 -5.35
N CYS A 631 -6.94 -32.29 -5.38
CA CYS A 631 -6.58 -31.49 -4.20
C CYS A 631 -7.63 -30.38 -3.85
N GLY A 632 -8.92 -30.59 -4.09
CA GLY A 632 -10.01 -29.58 -3.97
C GLY A 632 -10.02 -28.71 -2.68
N ALA A 633 -10.72 -27.57 -2.73
CA ALA A 633 -10.60 -26.42 -1.81
C ALA A 633 -11.05 -26.61 -0.33
N GLN A 634 -11.01 -27.81 0.24
CA GLN A 634 -11.30 -28.05 1.66
C GLN A 634 -10.23 -28.92 2.31
N GLN A 635 -9.87 -28.58 3.55
CA GLN A 635 -8.81 -29.19 4.36
C GLN A 635 -8.67 -30.71 4.15
N PHE A 636 -7.48 -31.14 3.71
CA PHE A 636 -7.11 -32.55 3.69
C PHE A 636 -6.57 -32.97 5.06
N ASN A 637 -7.10 -34.06 5.59
CA ASN A 637 -6.67 -34.64 6.85
C ASN A 637 -6.47 -36.15 6.69
N LEU A 638 -5.48 -36.56 5.88
CA LEU A 638 -5.04 -37.95 5.72
C LEU A 638 -3.55 -38.02 5.35
N SER A 639 -2.86 -39.07 5.83
CA SER A 639 -1.58 -39.54 5.29
C SER A 639 -1.80 -40.08 3.87
N GLY A 640 -1.09 -39.59 2.85
CA GLY A 640 -1.28 -40.02 1.45
C GLY A 640 -0.88 -38.97 0.40
N TYR A 641 -1.54 -38.99 -0.76
CA TYR A 641 -1.27 -38.07 -1.87
C TYR A 641 -2.54 -37.45 -2.48
N CYS A 642 -2.41 -36.27 -3.10
CA CYS A 642 -3.43 -35.66 -3.95
C CYS A 642 -2.83 -35.20 -5.29
N THR A 643 -3.69 -34.90 -6.26
CA THR A 643 -3.33 -34.48 -7.62
C THR A 643 -3.92 -33.14 -8.01
N VAL A 644 -3.16 -32.33 -8.74
CA VAL A 644 -3.58 -31.06 -9.35
C VAL A 644 -3.31 -31.09 -10.84
N GLY A 645 -4.27 -30.66 -11.66
CA GLY A 645 -4.10 -30.48 -13.09
C GLY A 645 -3.69 -29.06 -13.44
N ILE A 646 -2.75 -28.94 -14.36
CA ILE A 646 -2.36 -27.66 -14.95
C ILE A 646 -2.58 -27.75 -16.45
N ILE A 647 -3.42 -26.88 -16.98
CA ILE A 647 -3.75 -26.82 -18.40
C ILE A 647 -3.09 -25.59 -19.01
N PHE A 648 -2.34 -25.81 -20.08
CA PHE A 648 -1.81 -24.75 -20.94
C PHE A 648 -2.78 -24.54 -22.11
N GLU A 649 -3.57 -23.47 -22.10
CA GLU A 649 -4.44 -23.11 -23.23
C GLU A 649 -3.71 -22.20 -24.24
N PRO A 650 -3.80 -22.42 -25.57
CA PRO A 650 -2.81 -21.92 -26.55
C PRO A 650 -3.14 -20.52 -27.13
N LYS A 651 -2.14 -19.74 -27.58
CA LYS A 651 -1.64 -19.81 -28.98
C LYS A 651 -0.18 -19.43 -29.26
N SER A 652 0.64 -19.00 -28.30
CA SER A 652 2.03 -18.64 -28.63
C SER A 652 2.99 -19.82 -28.51
N GLU A 653 3.86 -20.01 -29.51
CA GLU A 653 5.08 -20.78 -29.36
C GLU A 653 6.01 -20.15 -28.31
N GLY A 654 6.73 -20.98 -27.56
CA GLY A 654 7.78 -20.51 -26.67
C GLY A 654 7.81 -21.21 -25.31
N LYS A 655 8.90 -20.94 -24.58
CA LYS A 655 9.10 -21.39 -23.20
C LYS A 655 8.10 -20.64 -22.29
N LYS A 656 7.41 -21.38 -21.45
CA LYS A 656 6.48 -20.87 -20.43
C LYS A 656 7.03 -21.25 -19.07
N GLU A 657 6.99 -20.31 -18.15
CA GLU A 657 7.46 -20.50 -16.79
C GLU A 657 6.40 -19.95 -15.82
N ALA A 658 6.08 -20.75 -14.82
CA ALA A 658 5.18 -20.39 -13.74
C ALA A 658 5.70 -21.02 -12.44
N PHE A 659 5.19 -20.58 -11.30
CA PHE A 659 5.41 -21.29 -10.05
C PHE A 659 4.11 -21.45 -9.28
N LEU A 660 3.96 -22.63 -8.68
CA LEU A 660 2.86 -23.02 -7.81
C LEU A 660 3.30 -22.81 -6.37
N GLU A 661 2.64 -21.92 -5.64
CA GLU A 661 2.80 -21.75 -4.21
C GLU A 661 1.84 -22.66 -3.46
N VAL A 662 2.39 -23.61 -2.71
CA VAL A 662 1.65 -24.50 -1.81
C VAL A 662 1.90 -24.00 -0.39
N TYR A 663 0.85 -23.50 0.25
CA TYR A 663 0.93 -22.96 1.60
C TYR A 663 0.71 -24.09 2.60
N TYR A 664 1.71 -24.33 3.47
CA TYR A 664 1.69 -25.41 4.45
C TYR A 664 2.10 -24.90 5.84
N ASN A 665 1.13 -24.55 6.70
CA ASN A 665 1.24 -24.21 8.13
C ASN A 665 2.52 -23.50 8.62
N THR A 666 3.18 -22.73 7.74
CA THR A 666 4.42 -22.00 7.98
C THR A 666 4.35 -20.67 7.22
N PRO A 667 5.10 -19.63 7.64
CA PRO A 667 4.99 -18.28 7.08
C PRO A 667 5.37 -18.17 5.60
N ASN A 668 6.07 -19.17 5.06
CA ASN A 668 6.63 -19.16 3.72
C ASN A 668 6.00 -20.28 2.88
N PRO A 669 5.37 -19.98 1.73
CA PRO A 669 4.85 -21.02 0.84
C PRO A 669 5.97 -21.85 0.22
N VAL A 670 5.71 -23.13 0.00
CA VAL A 670 6.56 -23.99 -0.83
C VAL A 670 6.30 -23.64 -2.28
N ARG A 671 7.34 -23.21 -3.01
CA ARG A 671 7.25 -22.86 -4.43
C ARG A 671 7.70 -24.03 -5.30
N ILE A 672 6.77 -24.57 -6.08
CA ILE A 672 7.03 -25.58 -7.10
C ILE A 672 7.11 -24.86 -8.45
N TYR A 673 8.30 -24.81 -9.04
CA TYR A 673 8.51 -24.18 -10.33
C TYR A 673 8.10 -25.13 -11.45
N ILE A 674 7.37 -24.61 -12.42
CA ILE A 674 6.82 -25.35 -13.55
C ILE A 674 7.30 -24.68 -14.83
N THR A 675 7.92 -25.46 -15.71
CA THR A 675 8.33 -24.97 -17.04
C THR A 675 7.74 -25.87 -18.12
N GLY A 676 7.30 -25.27 -19.21
CA GLY A 676 6.71 -25.96 -20.36
C GLY A 676 7.08 -25.28 -21.68
N THR A 677 6.90 -25.97 -22.80
CA THR A 677 7.11 -25.40 -24.14
C THR A 677 5.84 -25.55 -24.97
N GLY A 678 5.23 -24.42 -25.36
CA GLY A 678 4.14 -24.41 -26.32
C GLY A 678 4.68 -24.64 -27.73
N VAL A 679 4.12 -25.61 -28.46
CA VAL A 679 4.43 -25.85 -29.88
C VAL A 679 3.22 -25.46 -30.73
N SER A 680 3.42 -24.74 -31.83
CA SER A 680 2.35 -24.55 -32.82
C SER A 680 2.09 -25.89 -33.51
N GLN A 681 0.83 -26.18 -33.82
CA GLN A 681 0.58 -27.26 -34.77
C GLN A 681 1.05 -26.79 -36.14
N GLN A 682 2.26 -27.19 -36.54
CA GLN A 682 2.50 -27.42 -37.96
C GLN A 682 1.50 -28.48 -38.41
N SER A 683 0.67 -28.10 -39.39
CA SER A 683 -0.29 -28.95 -40.07
C SER A 683 0.32 -30.32 -40.36
N GLN A 684 -0.16 -31.35 -39.66
CA GLN A 684 0.00 -32.73 -40.11
C GLN A 684 -0.58 -32.83 -41.52
N PRO A 685 0.04 -33.59 -42.44
CA PRO A 685 -0.52 -33.80 -43.78
C PRO A 685 -1.91 -34.43 -43.62
N GLN A 686 -2.93 -33.79 -44.18
CA GLN A 686 -4.24 -34.41 -44.31
C GLN A 686 -4.10 -35.74 -45.06
N PRO A 687 -4.74 -36.84 -44.61
CA PRO A 687 -4.87 -38.04 -45.41
C PRO A 687 -5.50 -37.66 -46.75
N GLN A 688 -4.82 -38.04 -47.85
CA GLN A 688 -5.32 -37.78 -49.19
C GLN A 688 -6.72 -38.39 -49.39
N PRO A 689 -7.70 -37.63 -49.90
CA PRO A 689 -8.91 -38.20 -50.47
C PRO A 689 -8.55 -39.03 -51.71
N SER A 690 -9.13 -40.22 -51.81
CA SER A 690 -8.99 -41.12 -52.95
C SER A 690 -9.42 -40.46 -54.28
N PRO A 691 -8.86 -40.88 -55.42
CA PRO A 691 -9.00 -40.15 -56.68
C PRO A 691 -10.41 -40.32 -57.28
N GLN A 692 -11.03 -39.20 -57.68
CA GLN A 692 -12.15 -39.19 -58.64
C GLN A 692 -11.70 -38.66 -60.01
N PRO A 693 -12.35 -39.08 -61.11
CA PRO A 693 -11.84 -38.96 -62.48
C PRO A 693 -12.05 -37.54 -63.07
N PRO A 694 -11.40 -37.22 -64.22
CA PRO A 694 -11.16 -35.85 -64.64
C PRO A 694 -12.29 -35.23 -65.48
N GLY A 695 -12.43 -33.91 -65.38
CA GLY A 695 -13.08 -33.02 -66.34
C GLY A 695 -13.67 -31.79 -65.64
N ALA A 696 -13.65 -30.56 -66.14
CA ALA A 696 -13.00 -29.89 -67.26
C ALA A 696 -13.28 -28.38 -67.05
N GLY A 697 -12.30 -27.53 -67.36
CA GLY A 697 -12.51 -26.22 -67.99
C GLY A 697 -12.69 -24.95 -67.14
N GLY A 698 -11.67 -24.06 -67.23
CA GLY A 698 -11.75 -22.60 -67.43
C GLY A 698 -12.23 -21.71 -66.26
N GLY A 699 -11.68 -20.53 -65.96
CA GLY A 699 -10.69 -19.68 -66.63
C GLY A 699 -10.93 -18.20 -66.21
N GLY A 700 -9.86 -17.40 -66.10
CA GLY A 700 -9.86 -15.93 -66.08
C GLY A 700 -10.02 -15.26 -64.70
N SER A 701 -9.01 -14.56 -64.14
CA SER A 701 -8.49 -13.22 -64.49
C SER A 701 -9.50 -12.09 -64.20
N SER A 702 -9.21 -10.89 -63.70
CA SER A 702 -8.01 -10.16 -63.24
C SER A 702 -8.45 -8.70 -63.08
N GLY A 703 -7.84 -7.92 -62.17
CA GLY A 703 -7.77 -6.45 -62.21
C GLY A 703 -9.03 -5.72 -61.72
N GLY A 704 -8.96 -4.51 -61.17
CA GLY A 704 -7.87 -3.55 -61.00
C GLY A 704 -8.46 -2.21 -60.53
N SER A 705 -7.70 -1.51 -59.70
CA SER A 705 -7.58 -0.04 -59.49
C SER A 705 -8.60 0.94 -60.10
N GLY A 706 -8.93 1.99 -59.34
CA GLY A 706 -9.36 3.27 -59.95
C GLY A 706 -9.97 4.30 -59.01
N SER A 707 -9.15 5.28 -58.62
CA SER A 707 -9.46 6.56 -57.97
C SER A 707 -10.51 7.43 -58.68
N SER A 708 -11.17 8.33 -57.94
CA SER A 708 -11.02 9.81 -58.08
C SER A 708 -12.15 10.62 -57.41
N ALA A 709 -11.78 11.86 -57.07
CA ALA A 709 -12.52 12.85 -56.30
C ALA A 709 -13.65 13.56 -57.08
N GLY A 710 -14.52 14.27 -56.35
CA GLY A 710 -15.49 15.21 -56.90
C GLY A 710 -15.95 16.22 -55.86
N THR A 711 -15.73 17.50 -56.17
CA THR A 711 -15.93 18.73 -55.39
C THR A 711 -17.34 19.34 -55.49
N GLY A 712 -17.64 20.27 -54.58
CA GLY A 712 -18.64 21.36 -54.73
C GLY A 712 -19.77 21.27 -53.70
N GLY A 713 -20.21 22.30 -52.97
CA GLY A 713 -20.03 23.75 -53.07
C GLY A 713 -21.41 24.43 -52.89
N GLY A 714 -21.52 25.43 -52.02
CA GLY A 714 -22.56 26.48 -52.11
C GLY A 714 -23.65 26.54 -51.01
N GLY A 715 -23.39 27.35 -49.97
CA GLY A 715 -24.04 28.66 -49.75
C GLY A 715 -25.53 28.77 -49.37
N GLY A 716 -25.77 29.48 -48.27
CA GLY A 716 -26.78 30.56 -48.24
C GLY A 716 -27.72 30.63 -47.02
N GLY A 717 -27.70 31.76 -46.30
CA GLY A 717 -28.93 32.41 -45.82
C GLY A 717 -29.08 32.67 -44.30
N CYS A 718 -28.89 33.93 -43.90
CA CYS A 718 -29.13 34.50 -42.56
C CYS A 718 -30.58 34.98 -42.33
N SER A 719 -31.03 35.08 -41.06
CA SER A 719 -31.61 36.29 -40.39
C SER A 719 -32.33 35.92 -39.08
N MET A 720 -31.89 36.46 -37.92
CA MET A 720 -32.51 37.53 -37.06
C MET A 720 -33.85 37.13 -36.37
N SER A 721 -34.19 37.43 -35.10
CA SER A 721 -33.71 38.37 -34.07
C SER A 721 -34.48 38.18 -32.73
N SER A 722 -34.06 38.91 -31.69
CA SER A 722 -34.73 39.30 -30.43
C SER A 722 -34.70 38.27 -29.27
N GLY A 723 -34.37 38.61 -28.02
CA GLY A 723 -34.07 39.88 -27.36
C GLY A 723 -34.90 40.03 -26.06
N GLY A 724 -34.24 40.15 -24.90
CA GLY A 724 -34.80 40.82 -23.71
C GLY A 724 -35.05 39.96 -22.45
N SER A 725 -34.15 40.11 -21.46
CA SER A 725 -34.38 39.97 -20.00
C SER A 725 -35.12 41.23 -19.44
N PRO A 726 -35.37 41.45 -18.11
CA PRO A 726 -35.02 40.68 -16.90
C PRO A 726 -36.08 40.70 -15.73
N LEU A 727 -35.66 40.21 -14.54
CA LEU A 727 -36.05 40.54 -13.14
C LEU A 727 -37.11 39.69 -12.40
N ASN A 728 -36.65 38.84 -11.46
CA ASN A 728 -36.63 39.13 -10.01
C ASN A 728 -36.25 37.88 -9.19
N ALA A 729 -35.15 37.94 -8.45
CA ALA A 729 -34.88 37.06 -7.31
C ALA A 729 -34.44 37.93 -6.13
N LEU A 730 -35.17 37.82 -5.02
CA LEU A 730 -34.92 38.45 -3.74
C LEU A 730 -34.52 37.31 -2.79
N ALA A 731 -33.25 37.21 -2.41
CA ALA A 731 -32.79 36.29 -1.38
C ALA A 731 -31.69 36.94 -0.52
N TRP A 732 -32.10 37.27 0.71
CA TRP A 732 -31.39 37.28 1.99
C TRP A 732 -29.85 37.31 1.99
N LEU A 733 -29.30 38.46 2.39
CA LEU A 733 -27.96 38.57 3.00
C LEU A 733 -27.98 38.07 4.45
N MET A 734 -27.15 37.08 4.77
CA MET A 734 -26.44 37.01 6.04
C MET A 734 -24.95 36.80 5.76
N LEU A 735 -24.14 37.79 6.11
CA LEU A 735 -22.67 37.76 6.11
C LEU A 735 -22.15 37.03 7.36
N PRO A 736 -20.95 36.44 7.29
CA PRO A 736 -20.00 36.50 8.39
C PRO A 736 -18.83 37.41 8.00
N GLY A 737 -18.75 38.56 8.67
CA GLY A 737 -17.56 39.40 8.69
C GLY A 737 -16.49 38.79 9.59
N ALA A 738 -15.45 38.21 8.98
CA ALA A 738 -14.19 37.91 9.67
C ALA A 738 -12.95 37.96 8.76
N ALA A 739 -13.04 38.58 7.56
CA ALA A 739 -11.90 38.74 6.65
C ALA A 739 -11.32 40.18 6.62
N LEU A 740 -11.92 41.14 7.32
CA LEU A 740 -11.54 42.56 7.24
C LEU A 740 -10.93 43.14 8.54
N LEU A 741 -10.27 42.31 9.35
CA LEU A 741 -9.50 42.76 10.52
C LEU A 741 -8.04 42.28 10.53
N ARG A 742 -7.54 41.66 9.44
CA ARG A 742 -6.14 41.26 9.26
C ARG A 742 -5.19 42.41 8.85
N ARG A 743 -5.67 43.65 8.66
CA ARG A 743 -4.85 44.77 8.13
C ARG A 743 -4.51 45.92 9.10
N LEU A 744 -4.82 45.84 10.39
CA LEU A 744 -4.60 46.96 11.34
C LEU A 744 -3.85 46.60 12.63
N ARG A 745 -2.97 45.59 12.61
CA ARG A 745 -2.00 45.33 13.70
C ARG A 745 -0.56 45.16 13.22
N ARG A 746 -0.21 45.80 12.11
CA ARG A 746 1.18 45.95 11.66
C ARG A 746 1.42 47.40 11.22
N SER A 747 1.53 48.26 12.22
CA SER A 747 2.30 49.52 12.19
C SER A 747 3.01 49.65 13.53
#